data_AF-A0A9E7KBG3-F1
#
_entry.id   AF-A0A9E7KBG3-F1
#
_cell.length_a   1.000
_cell.length_b   1.000
_cell.length_c   1.000
_cell.angle_alpha   90.00
_cell.angle_beta   90.00
_cell.angle_gamma   90.00
#
_symmetry.space_group_name_H-M   'P 1'
#
loop_
_entity.id
_entity.type
_entity.pdbx_description
1 polymer ?
#
loop_
_entity_poly.entity_id
_entity_poly.type
_entity_poly.pdbx_seq_one_letter_code
_entity_poly.pdbx_strand_id
1 'polypeptide(L)'
;MAYRSETQSKRLPRKRKAFSSTAFGSGEKPAKPLASLVDGAPLPLAPYHYFASYKTTPPLDPDSYLHASLITGPIDLIPTTLSSANPRRGVLRNGLRTGWDSVPHGADRAAVVAIRARRQAEERRQLLSFFEEEAVRWMRNPAAGDDTRTLGIILTRSSSDTDPTSTTVAASDEVLVPGAENDDLSCSTDMISDTEAASSNLQVSQETTGLMTEESEAGQTSVSSEFTGRTSISSEFIGEESMDEDVKGAVSSRAIKRIEEVQEKPRFVPPPGTGQRIYEIDPSLKGYRGHLDYRYDQYKKMREKIDQHEGGLDAFSRGYEKFGFQRSANGITYREWAPGVKWATLIGDFNNWNPNADVMTRKEYGVWEVFLPNNADGSPPIPHGSRVKIRMDTPSGIKDSIPAWIKFSVQAPGEIPYNGIYYDPPEEEKYVFQHAQPKAPKSLRIYESHVGMSSPEPKINTYASFRDDVLPRIQRLGYNAVQIMAIQEHSYYASFGYHVTNFFAPSSRFGTPDELKSLIDRAHELGLLVLMDIVHSHASNNVLDGLNQFDGTDSHYFHSGSRGHHWMWDSRLFNYGSWEVIRFLLSNARWWLEEYKFDGFRFDGVTSMMYTHHGLAVGFTGSYNEYFGYATDMDAMVYLMLVNDMIHGLYPEAVAIGEDVSGMPTFCIPVQDGGVGFDYRLHMAIPDKWIEIMKLKDEDWKMGDIVHTLTNRRWLEKCVAYAESHDQALVGDKTIAFWLMDKDMYDFMALDIPSTPRLDRGIALHKMIRLITMGLGGEGYLNFMGNEFGHPEWIDFPRGDQRLPNGKVIPGNNYSYDKCRRRFDLGDADYLRYRGMQEFDQAMQHLEEEYGFMTLYHQYISRKDERDKIIVFERGDMVFVFNFHWTNSYFDYRVGCLKPGKYKVVLDSDDKLFGGFNRIDHTAEYFSIDGLYDNRPSSFSVYAPSRTAVVYALSED
;
A
#
# COMPACT_ATOMS: atom_id res chain seq x y z
N MET A 1 -31.44 -52.20 2.93
CA MET A 1 -32.88 -52.45 3.25
C MET A 1 -33.70 -51.26 2.78
N ALA A 2 -35.02 -51.38 2.64
CA ALA A 2 -35.84 -50.37 1.96
C ALA A 2 -36.96 -49.82 2.85
N TYR A 3 -37.32 -48.55 2.65
CA TYR A 3 -38.71 -48.08 2.68
C TYR A 3 -38.88 -46.87 1.74
N ARG A 4 -40.05 -46.75 1.10
CA ARG A 4 -40.46 -45.63 0.24
C ARG A 4 -41.70 -44.96 0.84
N SER A 5 -41.88 -43.66 0.57
CA SER A 5 -43.21 -43.05 0.45
C SER A 5 -43.16 -41.77 -0.40
N GLU A 6 -43.92 -41.76 -1.50
CA GLU A 6 -44.19 -40.58 -2.33
C GLU A 6 -45.58 -40.01 -1.97
N THR A 7 -45.84 -38.69 -2.10
CA THR A 7 -47.07 -38.19 -2.79
C THR A 7 -47.17 -36.65 -3.02
N GLN A 8 -47.27 -36.31 -4.29
CA GLN A 8 -47.92 -35.19 -5.00
C GLN A 8 -48.65 -34.01 -4.29
N SER A 9 -48.14 -32.79 -4.53
CA SER A 9 -48.74 -31.62 -5.25
C SER A 9 -50.22 -31.18 -5.11
N LYS A 10 -50.42 -29.83 -5.00
CA LYS A 10 -51.34 -28.90 -5.75
C LYS A 10 -52.36 -28.01 -4.98
N ARG A 11 -52.28 -26.69 -5.31
CA ARG A 11 -53.36 -25.66 -5.48
C ARG A 11 -54.05 -24.97 -4.26
N LEU A 12 -53.69 -23.68 -4.07
CA LEU A 12 -54.51 -22.44 -4.16
C LEU A 12 -56.00 -22.44 -3.73
N PRO A 13 -56.47 -21.40 -3.00
CA PRO A 13 -57.06 -20.23 -3.70
C PRO A 13 -56.76 -18.82 -3.08
N ARG A 14 -57.55 -17.79 -3.46
CA ARG A 14 -57.28 -16.34 -3.30
C ARG A 14 -58.45 -15.56 -2.61
N LYS A 15 -58.13 -14.38 -2.04
CA LYS A 15 -58.87 -13.07 -2.06
C LYS A 15 -59.96 -12.71 -1.01
N ARG A 16 -59.97 -11.39 -0.65
CA ARG A 16 -61.10 -10.46 -0.32
C ARG A 16 -61.73 -10.48 1.10
N LYS A 17 -62.31 -9.39 1.67
CA LYS A 17 -62.20 -7.89 1.50
C LYS A 17 -63.07 -7.12 2.56
N ALA A 18 -62.71 -5.85 2.88
CA ALA A 18 -63.57 -4.77 3.46
C ALA A 18 -64.06 -4.96 4.95
N PHE A 19 -64.61 -3.99 5.71
CA PHE A 19 -65.34 -2.72 5.43
C PHE A 19 -65.00 -1.54 6.41
N SER A 20 -65.82 -0.46 6.50
CA SER A 20 -65.46 0.88 7.05
C SER A 20 -66.61 1.73 7.65
N SER A 21 -66.32 2.65 8.59
CA SER A 21 -67.20 3.75 9.11
C SER A 21 -66.34 4.82 9.87
N THR A 22 -66.27 6.13 9.54
CA THR A 22 -67.15 7.30 9.87
C THR A 22 -67.37 7.58 11.37
N ALA A 23 -67.28 8.79 11.95
CA ALA A 23 -66.92 10.16 11.47
C ALA A 23 -66.70 11.17 12.65
N PHE A 24 -66.45 12.46 12.37
CA PHE A 24 -66.25 13.64 13.28
C PHE A 24 -64.90 13.74 14.05
N GLY A 25 -64.35 14.95 14.36
CA GLY A 25 -64.84 16.28 13.93
C GLY A 25 -64.27 17.59 14.57
N SER A 26 -62.96 17.74 14.83
CA SER A 26 -62.30 19.04 15.20
C SER A 26 -60.77 18.89 15.21
N GLY A 27 -59.90 19.89 14.93
CA GLY A 27 -60.06 21.28 14.49
C GLY A 27 -58.68 21.92 14.18
N GLU A 28 -58.67 23.11 13.55
CA GLU A 28 -57.48 23.92 13.18
C GLU A 28 -56.49 23.35 12.13
N LYS A 29 -55.63 24.22 11.57
CA LYS A 29 -54.74 23.96 10.41
C LYS A 29 -53.43 24.76 10.51
N PRO A 30 -52.27 24.23 10.07
CA PRO A 30 -51.14 25.05 9.65
C PRO A 30 -51.40 25.69 8.28
N ALA A 31 -50.88 26.90 8.06
CA ALA A 31 -51.07 27.67 6.82
C ALA A 31 -50.03 27.36 5.73
N LYS A 32 -50.37 27.64 4.46
CA LYS A 32 -49.45 27.63 3.32
C LYS A 32 -48.91 29.04 3.02
N PRO A 33 -47.76 29.17 2.33
CA PRO A 33 -47.12 30.47 2.07
C PRO A 33 -47.90 31.32 1.06
N LEU A 34 -47.61 32.63 1.05
CA LEU A 34 -48.27 33.63 0.21
C LEU A 34 -47.24 34.68 -0.25
N ALA A 35 -47.38 35.23 -1.46
CA ALA A 35 -46.45 36.19 -2.05
C ALA A 35 -47.16 37.25 -2.92
N SER A 36 -46.67 38.49 -2.87
CA SER A 36 -46.99 39.65 -3.74
C SER A 36 -45.94 40.75 -3.47
N LEU A 37 -45.20 41.33 -4.44
CA LEU A 37 -45.62 42.23 -5.55
C LEU A 37 -46.13 43.60 -5.03
N VAL A 38 -45.77 44.77 -5.56
CA VAL A 38 -45.01 45.23 -6.78
C VAL A 38 -44.04 46.39 -6.35
N ASP A 39 -43.14 47.09 -7.07
CA ASP A 39 -42.90 47.59 -8.45
C ASP A 39 -41.37 47.96 -8.57
N GLY A 40 -40.72 48.27 -9.71
CA GLY A 40 -41.11 48.22 -11.13
C GLY A 40 -40.09 48.91 -12.10
N ALA A 41 -39.71 48.22 -13.19
CA ALA A 41 -39.14 48.78 -14.46
C ALA A 41 -37.64 49.29 -14.46
N PRO A 42 -37.00 49.63 -15.62
CA PRO A 42 -35.82 48.85 -16.06
C PRO A 42 -34.60 49.56 -16.74
N LEU A 43 -33.45 48.83 -16.81
CA LEU A 43 -32.31 49.01 -17.74
C LEU A 43 -31.45 50.30 -17.57
N PRO A 44 -30.24 50.45 -18.17
CA PRO A 44 -29.59 49.62 -19.22
C PRO A 44 -28.16 49.09 -18.91
N LEU A 45 -27.55 48.45 -19.90
CA LEU A 45 -26.16 47.97 -19.95
C LEU A 45 -25.26 48.88 -20.82
N ALA A 46 -23.95 48.83 -20.55
CA ALA A 46 -22.84 49.32 -21.40
C ALA A 46 -22.72 50.86 -21.58
N PRO A 47 -21.64 51.36 -22.20
CA PRO A 47 -20.23 51.13 -21.83
C PRO A 47 -19.40 52.44 -21.78
N TYR A 48 -18.25 52.47 -21.08
CA TYR A 48 -17.27 53.55 -21.25
C TYR A 48 -15.81 53.10 -21.30
N HIS A 49 -15.01 53.93 -21.97
CA HIS A 49 -13.65 53.68 -22.46
C HIS A 49 -12.71 54.84 -22.07
N TYR A 50 -11.40 54.55 -22.04
CA TYR A 50 -10.29 55.43 -22.47
C TYR A 50 -9.72 56.55 -21.55
N PHE A 51 -8.46 56.29 -21.13
CA PHE A 51 -7.25 57.11 -21.41
C PHE A 51 -6.83 58.36 -20.57
N ALA A 52 -5.53 58.69 -20.75
CA ALA A 52 -4.76 59.88 -20.36
C ALA A 52 -4.39 60.04 -18.86
N SER A 53 -3.22 60.58 -18.47
CA SER A 53 -1.97 60.96 -19.18
C SER A 53 -0.82 61.15 -18.15
N TYR A 54 0.34 60.51 -18.28
CA TYR A 54 1.58 60.95 -19.00
C TYR A 54 2.39 62.12 -18.39
N LYS A 55 3.74 62.00 -18.48
CA LYS A 55 4.86 62.94 -18.11
C LYS A 55 5.37 62.81 -16.65
N THR A 56 6.67 62.95 -16.34
CA THR A 56 7.87 63.35 -17.15
C THR A 56 9.18 62.73 -16.63
N THR A 57 10.19 62.62 -17.51
CA THR A 57 11.64 62.41 -17.25
C THR A 57 12.43 63.65 -17.76
N PRO A 58 13.78 63.75 -17.80
CA PRO A 58 14.92 62.96 -17.24
C PRO A 58 15.85 63.91 -16.40
N PRO A 59 17.21 63.97 -16.48
CA PRO A 59 18.29 62.96 -16.68
C PRO A 59 19.43 63.02 -15.62
N LEU A 60 20.36 62.04 -15.63
CA LEU A 60 21.84 62.23 -15.77
C LEU A 60 22.60 60.88 -15.77
N ASP A 61 23.89 60.92 -16.14
CA ASP A 61 24.79 59.86 -16.67
C ASP A 61 26.27 60.31 -16.39
N PRO A 62 27.39 59.59 -16.68
CA PRO A 62 27.69 58.17 -16.98
C PRO A 62 28.85 57.59 -16.07
N ASP A 63 29.66 56.67 -16.63
CA ASP A 63 31.01 56.19 -16.25
C ASP A 63 31.14 55.00 -15.26
N SER A 64 31.99 53.96 -15.49
CA SER A 64 32.96 53.73 -16.59
C SER A 64 33.40 52.25 -16.80
N TYR A 65 33.57 51.86 -18.09
CA TYR A 65 34.67 51.06 -18.72
C TYR A 65 35.19 49.72 -18.14
N LEU A 66 35.63 48.66 -18.88
CA LEU A 66 35.87 48.24 -20.30
C LEU A 66 35.78 46.66 -20.30
N HIS A 67 35.93 45.79 -21.33
CA HIS A 67 36.23 45.69 -22.79
C HIS A 67 35.74 44.25 -23.24
N ALA A 68 35.95 43.58 -24.39
CA ALA A 68 36.40 43.77 -25.79
C ALA A 68 36.10 42.44 -26.58
N SER A 69 36.14 42.29 -27.91
CA SER A 69 35.82 43.19 -29.06
C SER A 69 35.78 42.40 -30.41
N LEU A 70 34.57 42.12 -30.92
CA LEU A 70 34.18 42.12 -32.36
C LEU A 70 34.70 41.08 -33.39
N ILE A 71 33.80 40.77 -34.36
CA ILE A 71 33.96 40.45 -35.82
C ILE A 71 32.54 40.05 -36.35
N THR A 72 31.69 41.01 -36.74
CA THR A 72 31.34 41.50 -38.13
C THR A 72 30.40 40.62 -38.98
N GLY A 73 29.35 41.25 -39.58
CA GLY A 73 28.25 40.64 -40.37
C GLY A 73 28.54 40.42 -41.89
N PRO A 74 27.55 40.44 -42.82
CA PRO A 74 26.47 41.46 -42.96
C PRO A 74 25.02 40.91 -43.33
N ILE A 75 23.89 41.64 -43.12
CA ILE A 75 23.04 42.49 -44.05
C ILE A 75 22.39 41.68 -45.23
N ASP A 76 21.09 41.74 -45.60
CA ASP A 76 20.27 42.91 -46.06
C ASP A 76 18.69 42.78 -45.91
N LEU A 77 17.88 43.37 -46.83
CA LEU A 77 16.46 43.81 -46.68
C LEU A 77 15.38 43.20 -47.65
N ILE A 78 14.13 43.03 -47.16
CA ILE A 78 12.80 43.65 -47.54
C ILE A 78 12.61 44.22 -48.99
N PRO A 79 11.41 44.32 -49.66
CA PRO A 79 10.07 43.64 -49.63
C PRO A 79 9.50 43.21 -51.04
N THR A 80 8.25 42.71 -51.14
CA THR A 80 7.14 43.29 -51.98
C THR A 80 5.79 42.54 -51.87
N THR A 81 4.70 43.12 -52.43
CA THR A 81 3.30 42.66 -52.35
C THR A 81 2.57 42.77 -53.70
N LEU A 82 1.58 41.89 -54.00
CA LEU A 82 0.23 42.26 -54.55
C LEU A 82 -0.65 41.05 -54.99
N SER A 83 -1.97 41.20 -54.76
CA SER A 83 -3.16 40.77 -55.56
C SER A 83 -3.20 39.36 -56.20
N SER A 84 -4.28 38.56 -56.10
CA SER A 84 -5.71 38.84 -55.86
C SER A 84 -6.43 37.53 -55.38
N ALA A 85 -7.76 37.34 -55.23
CA ALA A 85 -8.96 38.13 -55.57
C ALA A 85 -10.13 37.93 -54.55
N ASN A 86 -11.28 37.38 -54.98
CA ASN A 86 -12.55 37.13 -54.25
C ASN A 86 -13.48 36.24 -55.14
N PRO A 87 -14.67 35.71 -54.73
CA PRO A 87 -15.74 36.42 -54.01
C PRO A 87 -16.48 35.68 -52.87
N ARG A 88 -17.24 36.46 -52.08
CA ARG A 88 -18.19 36.01 -51.03
C ARG A 88 -19.62 35.82 -51.56
N ARG A 89 -20.41 34.92 -50.95
CA ARG A 89 -21.83 35.07 -50.52
C ARG A 89 -22.32 33.72 -49.93
N GLY A 90 -23.31 33.66 -49.02
CA GLY A 90 -24.11 34.73 -48.40
C GLY A 90 -24.88 34.22 -47.16
N VAL A 91 -25.54 35.13 -46.43
CA VAL A 91 -26.23 34.86 -45.15
C VAL A 91 -27.75 34.80 -45.34
N LEU A 92 -28.44 33.98 -44.53
CA LEU A 92 -29.82 34.25 -44.12
C LEU A 92 -30.10 33.73 -42.69
N ARG A 93 -30.86 34.51 -41.91
CA ARG A 93 -31.45 34.12 -40.61
C ARG A 93 -32.96 33.93 -40.81
N ASN A 94 -33.58 33.00 -40.08
CA ASN A 94 -34.54 33.33 -39.02
C ASN A 94 -35.03 32.06 -38.31
N GLY A 95 -35.51 32.20 -37.08
CA GLY A 95 -35.76 31.06 -36.19
C GLY A 95 -37.19 30.54 -36.22
N LEU A 96 -37.45 29.52 -35.39
CA LEU A 96 -38.70 29.32 -34.67
C LEU A 96 -38.47 28.41 -33.45
N ARG A 97 -39.12 28.73 -32.33
CA ARG A 97 -39.42 27.74 -31.28
C ARG A 97 -40.71 27.01 -31.67
N THR A 98 -40.81 25.71 -31.41
CA THR A 98 -41.71 25.10 -30.41
C THR A 98 -42.01 23.63 -30.71
N GLY A 99 -41.85 22.77 -29.70
CA GLY A 99 -42.78 21.66 -29.40
C GLY A 99 -42.85 20.46 -30.34
N TRP A 100 -42.32 19.32 -29.87
CA TRP A 100 -42.97 18.01 -29.96
C TRP A 100 -42.67 17.22 -28.69
N ASP A 101 -43.66 17.14 -27.80
CA ASP A 101 -43.69 16.23 -26.65
C ASP A 101 -44.60 15.03 -26.98
N SER A 102 -44.36 13.89 -26.31
CA SER A 102 -45.19 12.66 -26.35
C SER A 102 -45.14 11.91 -27.71
N VAL A 103 -45.16 10.57 -27.87
CA VAL A 103 -45.38 9.32 -27.09
C VAL A 103 -44.62 8.17 -27.85
N PRO A 104 -44.29 6.94 -27.34
CA PRO A 104 -44.31 6.33 -25.99
C PRO A 104 -42.92 5.80 -25.50
N HIS A 105 -42.90 5.15 -24.33
CA HIS A 105 -41.88 4.14 -23.98
C HIS A 105 -42.11 2.80 -24.72
N GLY A 106 -41.05 2.16 -25.20
CA GLY A 106 -41.08 0.76 -25.66
C GLY A 106 -39.97 0.45 -26.67
N ALA A 107 -38.88 -0.20 -26.21
CA ALA A 107 -37.57 -0.20 -26.87
C ALA A 107 -36.95 1.23 -26.96
N ASP A 108 -35.64 1.42 -27.14
CA ASP A 108 -34.59 0.44 -27.42
C ASP A 108 -33.30 0.75 -26.63
N ARG A 109 -33.03 -0.01 -25.55
CA ARG A 109 -31.76 0.07 -24.81
C ARG A 109 -30.60 -0.56 -25.60
N ALA A 110 -30.86 -1.54 -26.46
CA ALA A 110 -29.83 -2.24 -27.23
C ALA A 110 -29.26 -1.33 -28.33
N ALA A 111 -30.08 -0.56 -29.04
CA ALA A 111 -29.61 0.43 -30.01
C ALA A 111 -28.76 1.53 -29.37
N VAL A 112 -29.13 2.03 -28.19
CA VAL A 112 -28.33 3.05 -27.47
C VAL A 112 -26.97 2.48 -27.04
N VAL A 113 -26.92 1.22 -26.60
CA VAL A 113 -25.66 0.51 -26.32
C VAL A 113 -24.85 0.28 -27.61
N ALA A 114 -25.47 -0.19 -28.69
CA ALA A 114 -24.80 -0.46 -29.96
C ALA A 114 -24.24 0.80 -30.64
N ILE A 115 -24.91 1.94 -30.53
CA ILE A 115 -24.42 3.24 -31.02
C ILE A 115 -23.22 3.72 -30.18
N ARG A 116 -23.26 3.55 -28.85
CA ARG A 116 -22.10 3.83 -27.98
C ARG A 116 -20.92 2.90 -28.28
N ALA A 117 -21.17 1.60 -28.45
CA ALA A 117 -20.17 0.61 -28.79
C ALA A 117 -19.51 0.87 -30.16
N ARG A 118 -20.28 1.25 -31.19
CA ARG A 118 -19.73 1.67 -32.49
C ARG A 118 -18.82 2.89 -32.36
N ARG A 119 -19.26 3.92 -31.65
CA ARG A 119 -18.45 5.12 -31.42
C ARG A 119 -17.15 4.81 -30.66
N GLN A 120 -17.24 4.01 -29.60
CA GLN A 120 -16.06 3.53 -28.88
C GLN A 120 -15.14 2.66 -29.76
N ALA A 121 -15.67 1.89 -30.71
CA ALA A 121 -14.86 1.12 -31.65
C ALA A 121 -14.13 1.99 -32.69
N GLU A 122 -14.72 3.12 -33.12
CA GLU A 122 -14.06 4.09 -33.99
C GLU A 122 -12.99 4.89 -33.24
N GLU A 123 -13.29 5.36 -32.02
CA GLU A 123 -12.33 6.04 -31.13
C GLU A 123 -11.18 5.08 -30.73
N ARG A 124 -11.45 3.79 -30.45
CA ARG A 124 -10.42 2.75 -30.21
C ARG A 124 -9.58 2.44 -31.46
N ARG A 125 -10.14 2.47 -32.67
CA ARG A 125 -9.36 2.21 -33.91
C ARG A 125 -8.24 3.23 -34.11
N GLN A 126 -8.50 4.51 -33.83
CA GLN A 126 -7.52 5.58 -33.99
C GLN A 126 -6.38 5.48 -32.95
N LEU A 127 -6.71 5.05 -31.72
CA LEU A 127 -5.72 4.79 -30.67
C LEU A 127 -4.89 3.54 -30.95
N LEU A 128 -5.51 2.44 -31.39
CA LEU A 128 -4.82 1.18 -31.68
C LEU A 128 -3.79 1.34 -32.82
N SER A 129 -4.13 2.06 -33.90
CA SER A 129 -3.15 2.34 -34.97
C SER A 129 -1.93 3.13 -34.47
N PHE A 130 -2.11 4.03 -33.50
CA PHE A 130 -1.01 4.81 -32.92
C PHE A 130 -0.08 3.95 -32.05
N PHE A 131 -0.64 3.05 -31.23
CA PHE A 131 0.16 2.14 -30.40
C PHE A 131 0.82 1.01 -31.20
N GLU A 132 0.17 0.48 -32.25
CA GLU A 132 0.80 -0.47 -33.17
C GLU A 132 1.97 0.18 -33.93
N GLU A 133 1.88 1.46 -34.31
CA GLU A 133 3.00 2.20 -34.92
C GLU A 133 4.14 2.49 -33.93
N GLU A 134 3.90 2.94 -32.68
CA GLU A 134 4.99 3.09 -31.68
C GLU A 134 5.65 1.74 -31.36
N ALA A 135 4.89 0.64 -31.24
CA ALA A 135 5.44 -0.69 -30.96
C ALA A 135 6.31 -1.23 -32.11
N VAL A 136 5.84 -1.12 -33.37
CA VAL A 136 6.62 -1.50 -34.56
C VAL A 136 7.85 -0.60 -34.76
N ARG A 137 7.80 0.65 -34.28
CA ARG A 137 8.95 1.57 -34.29
C ARG A 137 10.00 1.19 -33.25
N TRP A 138 9.59 0.83 -32.03
CA TRP A 138 10.48 0.31 -30.98
C TRP A 138 11.19 -0.99 -31.41
N MET A 139 10.46 -1.91 -32.05
CA MET A 139 11.00 -3.17 -32.59
C MET A 139 12.03 -3.01 -33.73
N ARG A 140 12.27 -1.79 -34.25
CA ARG A 140 13.07 -1.58 -35.48
C ARG A 140 14.41 -0.88 -35.31
N ASN A 141 14.77 -0.34 -34.14
CA ASN A 141 16.09 0.29 -33.99
C ASN A 141 16.64 0.28 -32.53
N PRO A 142 17.35 -0.78 -32.11
CA PRO A 142 17.89 -0.88 -30.75
C PRO A 142 19.16 -0.05 -30.47
N ALA A 143 19.80 0.56 -31.47
CA ALA A 143 21.10 1.22 -31.30
C ALA A 143 21.34 2.39 -32.27
N ALA A 144 21.22 3.63 -31.76
CA ALA A 144 21.80 4.84 -32.36
C ALA A 144 21.80 5.96 -31.29
N GLY A 145 22.97 6.36 -30.76
CA GLY A 145 22.98 7.26 -29.59
C GLY A 145 24.33 7.80 -29.10
N ASP A 146 25.40 7.74 -29.90
CA ASP A 146 26.67 8.41 -29.58
C ASP A 146 27.34 8.95 -30.86
N ASP A 147 27.63 10.27 -30.88
CA ASP A 147 28.87 10.79 -31.46
C ASP A 147 29.18 12.24 -30.98
N THR A 148 30.02 12.30 -29.94
CA THR A 148 31.07 13.31 -29.61
C THR A 148 31.02 14.80 -30.05
N ARG A 149 31.47 15.70 -29.15
CA ARG A 149 32.55 16.71 -29.41
C ARG A 149 33.13 17.44 -28.18
N THR A 150 34.08 16.77 -27.53
CA THR A 150 35.42 17.26 -27.10
C THR A 150 35.60 18.56 -26.29
N LEU A 151 35.97 18.43 -25.00
CA LEU A 151 37.04 19.20 -24.29
C LEU A 151 37.24 18.71 -22.82
N GLY A 152 38.46 18.51 -22.26
CA GLY A 152 39.76 18.28 -22.92
C GLY A 152 41.08 18.57 -22.17
N ILE A 153 41.22 18.52 -20.83
CA ILE A 153 42.50 18.85 -20.13
C ILE A 153 43.09 17.71 -19.24
N ILE A 154 44.24 17.19 -19.70
CA ILE A 154 45.51 16.81 -19.01
C ILE A 154 45.48 16.28 -17.54
N LEU A 155 45.93 15.02 -17.32
CA LEU A 155 47.18 14.70 -16.58
C LEU A 155 47.63 13.20 -16.56
N THR A 156 48.91 12.98 -16.89
CA THR A 156 49.84 11.88 -16.50
C THR A 156 49.49 10.38 -16.60
N ARG A 157 49.99 9.78 -17.70
CA ARG A 157 50.67 8.46 -17.84
C ARG A 157 50.92 7.57 -16.60
N SER A 158 50.66 6.26 -16.79
CA SER A 158 51.71 5.21 -16.71
C SER A 158 51.44 4.13 -17.79
N SER A 159 52.44 3.34 -18.18
CA SER A 159 52.40 2.54 -19.42
C SER A 159 52.98 1.13 -19.30
N SER A 160 52.33 0.15 -19.92
CA SER A 160 52.97 -1.04 -20.50
C SER A 160 52.04 -1.72 -21.51
N ASP A 161 52.44 -1.75 -22.78
CA ASP A 161 51.86 -2.59 -23.84
C ASP A 161 52.09 -4.09 -23.49
N THR A 162 51.32 -5.09 -23.96
CA THR A 162 51.21 -5.48 -25.39
C THR A 162 50.02 -6.40 -25.68
N ASP A 163 49.29 -6.07 -26.74
CA ASP A 163 48.49 -6.98 -27.61
C ASP A 163 49.47 -7.78 -28.54
N PRO A 164 49.11 -8.71 -29.48
CA PRO A 164 47.81 -8.82 -30.17
C PRO A 164 47.31 -10.22 -30.62
N THR A 165 46.13 -10.21 -31.28
CA THR A 165 45.64 -11.16 -32.34
C THR A 165 45.27 -12.60 -31.92
N SER A 166 44.02 -13.08 -32.15
CA SER A 166 43.31 -13.36 -33.43
C SER A 166 43.73 -14.72 -34.05
N THR A 167 42.88 -15.57 -34.66
CA THR A 167 41.69 -15.28 -35.49
C THR A 167 40.72 -16.48 -35.60
N THR A 168 39.44 -16.31 -35.22
CA THR A 168 38.16 -16.76 -35.88
C THR A 168 37.91 -18.17 -36.48
N VAL A 169 36.61 -18.51 -36.56
CA VAL A 169 35.91 -19.50 -37.44
C VAL A 169 35.90 -20.97 -36.95
N ALA A 170 34.82 -21.77 -37.07
CA ALA A 170 33.36 -21.62 -36.83
C ALA A 170 32.64 -22.95 -37.19
N ALA A 171 31.50 -23.25 -36.54
CA ALA A 171 30.57 -24.36 -36.87
C ALA A 171 31.16 -25.80 -36.73
N SER A 172 30.39 -26.89 -36.62
CA SER A 172 28.92 -27.10 -36.54
C SER A 172 28.62 -28.42 -35.80
N ASP A 173 27.38 -28.60 -35.34
CA ASP A 173 26.48 -29.78 -35.45
C ASP A 173 27.12 -31.20 -35.65
N GLU A 174 26.68 -32.31 -35.01
CA GLU A 174 25.56 -32.58 -34.09
C GLU A 174 25.66 -34.02 -33.48
N VAL A 175 24.83 -34.33 -32.45
CA VAL A 175 24.16 -35.64 -32.21
C VAL A 175 24.95 -36.95 -31.84
N LEU A 176 24.68 -37.45 -30.62
CA LEU A 176 24.74 -38.85 -30.06
C LEU A 176 26.13 -39.56 -29.94
N VAL A 177 26.57 -40.15 -28.80
CA VAL A 177 26.01 -41.18 -27.87
C VAL A 177 25.95 -42.59 -28.52
N PRO A 178 26.40 -43.73 -27.90
CA PRO A 178 26.65 -44.01 -26.46
C PRO A 178 27.96 -44.78 -26.05
N GLY A 179 28.20 -44.86 -24.73
CA GLY A 179 28.92 -45.97 -24.03
C GLY A 179 30.46 -45.98 -24.08
N ALA A 180 31.17 -46.85 -23.33
CA ALA A 180 30.88 -47.58 -22.09
C ALA A 180 32.17 -48.26 -21.56
N GLU A 181 32.31 -48.39 -20.23
CA GLU A 181 33.20 -49.32 -19.49
C GLU A 181 34.75 -49.19 -19.53
N ASN A 182 35.34 -49.47 -18.34
CA ASN A 182 36.70 -49.89 -17.98
C ASN A 182 37.88 -48.92 -18.25
N ASP A 183 38.69 -48.50 -17.26
CA ASP A 183 39.48 -49.20 -16.21
C ASP A 183 40.81 -49.80 -16.71
N ASP A 184 41.90 -49.08 -16.44
CA ASP A 184 43.14 -49.55 -15.76
C ASP A 184 44.21 -48.41 -15.84
N LEU A 185 44.77 -47.87 -14.74
CA LEU A 185 45.70 -48.44 -13.74
C LEU A 185 47.15 -48.68 -14.21
N SER A 186 48.05 -47.72 -13.89
CA SER A 186 49.41 -47.92 -13.33
C SER A 186 50.09 -46.56 -13.12
N CYS A 187 50.55 -46.18 -11.92
CA CYS A 187 51.72 -46.66 -11.13
C CYS A 187 53.04 -46.09 -11.72
N SER A 188 53.90 -45.37 -11.00
CA SER A 188 54.57 -45.65 -9.71
C SER A 188 55.25 -44.35 -9.19
N THR A 189 55.87 -44.17 -8.01
CA THR A 189 56.21 -44.98 -6.80
C THR A 189 56.31 -43.96 -5.60
N ASP A 190 56.82 -44.13 -4.36
CA ASP A 190 57.60 -45.15 -3.61
C ASP A 190 57.54 -44.90 -2.07
N MET A 191 58.33 -45.68 -1.29
CA MET A 191 58.80 -45.48 0.12
C MET A 191 57.85 -45.67 1.34
N ILE A 192 57.78 -46.92 1.84
CA ILE A 192 58.38 -47.41 3.14
C ILE A 192 57.94 -46.72 4.47
N SER A 193 57.55 -47.39 5.58
CA SER A 193 57.69 -48.81 6.04
C SER A 193 56.62 -49.24 7.10
N ASP A 194 56.25 -50.55 7.10
CA ASP A 194 56.12 -51.52 8.23
C ASP A 194 55.38 -51.16 9.56
N THR A 195 54.61 -52.04 10.25
CA THR A 195 54.17 -53.46 10.02
C THR A 195 52.94 -53.83 10.90
N GLU A 196 52.16 -54.84 10.47
CA GLU A 196 51.25 -55.75 11.26
C GLU A 196 50.09 -55.19 12.15
N ALA A 197 49.05 -55.95 12.55
CA ALA A 197 48.24 -56.97 11.86
C ALA A 197 46.91 -57.31 12.62
N ALA A 198 45.82 -57.55 11.86
CA ALA A 198 44.68 -58.45 12.15
C ALA A 198 43.73 -58.30 13.40
N SER A 199 42.55 -57.70 13.14
CA SER A 199 41.22 -58.37 13.22
C SER A 199 40.30 -58.33 14.47
N SER A 200 38.99 -58.51 14.18
CA SER A 200 37.86 -59.03 15.00
C SER A 200 36.90 -58.08 15.75
N ASN A 201 35.68 -58.00 15.20
CA ASN A 201 34.34 -58.23 15.77
C ASN A 201 33.84 -57.66 17.13
N LEU A 202 32.67 -56.98 17.02
CA LEU A 202 31.41 -57.10 17.80
C LEU A 202 31.37 -57.07 19.36
N GLN A 203 30.49 -56.16 19.83
CA GLN A 203 29.40 -56.35 20.83
C GLN A 203 29.61 -56.23 22.36
N VAL A 204 28.64 -55.49 22.96
CA VAL A 204 27.99 -55.70 24.29
C VAL A 204 28.88 -55.39 25.53
N SER A 205 28.43 -54.65 26.55
CA SER A 205 27.19 -54.77 27.35
C SER A 205 26.69 -53.41 27.88
N GLN A 206 25.37 -53.16 27.97
CA GLN A 206 24.51 -53.12 29.19
C GLN A 206 24.80 -51.99 30.20
N GLU A 207 23.87 -51.04 30.43
CA GLU A 207 22.84 -51.02 31.53
C GLU A 207 23.43 -50.66 32.93
N THR A 208 22.77 -49.98 33.87
CA THR A 208 21.36 -49.53 34.00
C THR A 208 21.24 -48.25 34.87
N THR A 209 20.03 -47.67 34.91
CA THR A 209 19.43 -46.71 35.88
C THR A 209 20.11 -46.42 37.24
N GLY A 210 19.99 -45.16 37.69
CA GLY A 210 20.04 -44.80 39.12
C GLY A 210 19.61 -43.36 39.42
N LEU A 211 18.58 -43.16 40.25
CA LEU A 211 18.31 -41.88 40.94
C LEU A 211 19.05 -41.87 42.28
N MET A 212 19.44 -40.68 42.79
CA MET A 212 18.94 -40.20 44.08
C MET A 212 19.29 -38.72 44.36
N THR A 213 18.54 -38.15 45.30
CA THR A 213 18.64 -36.79 45.87
C THR A 213 19.47 -36.79 47.15
N GLU A 214 20.04 -35.64 47.55
CA GLU A 214 19.96 -35.17 48.95
C GLU A 214 20.34 -33.68 49.09
N GLU A 215 20.05 -33.10 50.27
CA GLU A 215 20.10 -31.67 50.59
C GLU A 215 21.30 -31.31 51.49
N SER A 216 21.55 -30.01 51.69
CA SER A 216 22.14 -29.49 52.95
C SER A 216 21.96 -27.98 53.08
N GLU A 217 21.90 -27.48 54.33
CA GLU A 217 21.34 -26.16 54.68
C GLU A 217 22.38 -25.07 55.04
N ALA A 218 21.91 -23.82 54.92
CA ALA A 218 22.11 -22.67 55.82
C ALA A 218 23.51 -22.19 56.28
N GLY A 219 23.74 -20.88 56.16
CA GLY A 219 24.80 -20.15 56.85
C GLY A 219 24.66 -18.62 56.72
N GLN A 220 24.25 -17.93 57.79
CA GLN A 220 24.04 -16.47 57.81
C GLN A 220 25.32 -15.70 58.19
N THR A 221 25.47 -14.46 57.69
CA THR A 221 25.89 -13.32 58.54
C THR A 221 25.50 -11.97 57.93
N SER A 222 25.38 -10.92 58.75
CA SER A 222 24.80 -9.62 58.35
C SER A 222 25.38 -8.42 59.13
N VAL A 223 25.55 -7.29 58.45
CA VAL A 223 25.79 -5.91 58.97
C VAL A 223 25.30 -5.00 57.81
N SER A 224 24.26 -4.15 57.86
CA SER A 224 23.99 -2.91 58.63
C SER A 224 25.11 -1.85 58.49
N SER A 225 24.88 -0.54 58.51
CA SER A 225 23.67 0.33 58.57
C SER A 225 23.94 1.54 57.61
N GLU A 226 23.34 2.73 57.59
CA GLU A 226 22.30 3.56 58.26
C GLU A 226 22.07 4.75 57.25
N PHE A 227 21.11 5.70 57.27
CA PHE A 227 19.73 5.92 57.75
C PHE A 227 19.43 7.44 57.56
N THR A 228 18.22 7.92 57.88
CA THR A 228 17.72 9.33 57.83
C THR A 228 17.44 9.95 56.44
N GLY A 229 16.30 10.64 56.20
CA GLY A 229 15.00 10.54 56.88
C GLY A 229 14.05 11.76 56.78
N ARG A 230 12.72 11.47 56.85
CA ARG A 230 11.58 12.35 57.29
C ARG A 230 11.17 13.54 56.36
N THR A 231 9.92 14.06 56.35
CA THR A 231 8.70 13.82 57.20
C THR A 231 7.38 14.20 56.48
N SER A 232 6.26 13.49 56.77
CA SER A 232 4.83 13.93 56.95
C SER A 232 4.14 14.91 55.94
N ILE A 233 2.81 14.92 55.73
CA ILE A 233 1.67 15.02 56.68
C ILE A 233 0.40 14.28 56.16
N SER A 234 -0.51 13.93 57.07
CA SER A 234 -1.77 13.18 56.86
C SER A 234 -3.06 14.02 56.96
N SER A 235 -4.20 13.45 56.57
CA SER A 235 -5.50 13.59 57.27
C SER A 235 -6.52 12.53 56.82
N GLU A 236 -7.45 12.19 57.72
CA GLU A 236 -8.48 11.14 57.58
C GLU A 236 -9.89 11.78 57.68
N PHE A 237 -10.95 11.03 57.33
CA PHE A 237 -12.29 11.18 57.95
C PHE A 237 -13.04 9.82 57.97
N ILE A 238 -14.10 9.73 58.78
CA ILE A 238 -14.56 8.49 59.45
C ILE A 238 -16.07 8.23 59.25
N GLY A 239 -16.48 6.95 59.25
CA GLY A 239 -17.85 6.48 59.59
C GLY A 239 -18.62 5.81 58.44
N GLU A 240 -19.57 4.89 58.68
CA GLU A 240 -19.93 4.13 59.89
C GLU A 240 -20.76 2.88 59.47
N GLU A 241 -20.96 1.88 60.35
CA GLU A 241 -21.65 0.61 60.01
C GLU A 241 -23.18 0.64 60.25
N SER A 242 -23.94 -0.15 59.47
CA SER A 242 -25.22 -0.72 59.90
C SER A 242 -25.65 -1.93 59.04
N MET A 243 -26.35 -2.89 59.65
CA MET A 243 -26.95 -4.06 59.00
C MET A 243 -28.48 -4.00 59.10
N ASP A 244 -29.20 -4.57 58.12
CA ASP A 244 -30.56 -5.11 58.33
C ASP A 244 -30.93 -6.11 57.21
N GLU A 245 -31.90 -7.01 57.46
CA GLU A 245 -32.17 -8.19 56.61
C GLU A 245 -33.44 -8.10 55.73
N ASP A 246 -33.39 -8.86 54.61
CA ASP A 246 -34.47 -9.59 53.92
C ASP A 246 -35.81 -8.90 53.49
N VAL A 247 -36.15 -9.00 52.20
CA VAL A 247 -37.15 -9.99 51.69
C VAL A 247 -37.34 -9.88 50.15
N LYS A 248 -36.98 -10.98 49.47
CA LYS A 248 -37.49 -11.55 48.19
C LYS A 248 -38.32 -10.68 47.22
N GLY A 249 -37.79 -10.52 46.00
CA GLY A 249 -38.54 -10.14 44.79
C GLY A 249 -37.92 -10.70 43.50
N ALA A 250 -38.14 -11.98 43.19
CA ALA A 250 -37.41 -12.67 42.11
C ALA A 250 -38.01 -12.48 40.71
N VAL A 251 -37.31 -11.73 39.84
CA VAL A 251 -37.51 -11.71 38.38
C VAL A 251 -36.15 -11.87 37.69
N SER A 252 -36.09 -12.65 36.61
CA SER A 252 -34.82 -13.11 36.00
C SER A 252 -34.04 -12.01 35.28
N SER A 253 -32.93 -11.57 35.86
CA SER A 253 -31.95 -10.62 35.28
C SER A 253 -30.65 -11.30 34.79
N ARG A 254 -30.75 -12.47 34.14
CA ARG A 254 -29.60 -13.22 33.57
C ARG A 254 -29.00 -12.57 32.30
N ALA A 255 -28.99 -11.24 32.25
CA ALA A 255 -28.68 -10.40 31.10
C ALA A 255 -27.68 -9.26 31.41
N ILE A 256 -27.00 -9.31 32.56
CA ILE A 256 -25.81 -8.49 32.83
C ILE A 256 -24.59 -9.41 32.71
N LYS A 257 -24.08 -9.57 31.49
CA LYS A 257 -22.80 -10.24 31.23
C LYS A 257 -21.68 -9.20 31.34
N ARG A 258 -20.60 -9.57 32.04
CA ARG A 258 -19.44 -8.75 32.34
C ARG A 258 -19.02 -7.83 31.17
N ILE A 259 -18.94 -6.53 31.44
CA ILE A 259 -17.81 -5.75 30.93
C ILE A 259 -16.62 -6.23 31.77
N GLU A 260 -15.65 -6.89 31.15
CA GLU A 260 -14.36 -7.12 31.80
C GLU A 260 -13.53 -5.87 31.52
N GLU A 261 -13.23 -5.10 32.56
CA GLU A 261 -12.34 -3.94 32.47
C GLU A 261 -10.96 -4.44 32.02
N VAL A 262 -10.65 -4.24 30.74
CA VAL A 262 -9.31 -4.51 30.22
C VAL A 262 -8.36 -3.49 30.86
N GLN A 263 -7.66 -3.91 31.91
CA GLN A 263 -6.52 -3.15 32.41
C GLN A 263 -5.48 -3.07 31.29
N GLU A 264 -5.45 -1.92 30.61
CA GLU A 264 -4.35 -1.60 29.71
C GLU A 264 -3.04 -1.72 30.48
N LYS A 265 -2.16 -2.62 30.02
CA LYS A 265 -0.78 -2.64 30.51
C LYS A 265 -0.14 -1.30 30.14
N PRO A 266 0.65 -0.68 31.03
CA PRO A 266 1.32 0.57 30.73
C PRO A 266 2.22 0.39 29.50
N ARG A 267 1.85 1.07 28.41
CA ARG A 267 2.58 1.08 27.12
C ARG A 267 3.96 1.72 27.37
N PHE A 268 5.05 0.99 27.13
CA PHE A 268 6.40 1.53 27.31
C PHE A 268 7.38 0.92 26.30
N VAL A 269 8.20 1.77 25.69
CA VAL A 269 9.27 1.30 24.79
C VAL A 269 10.42 0.72 25.63
N PRO A 270 10.85 -0.53 25.39
CA PRO A 270 11.94 -1.15 26.13
C PRO A 270 13.30 -0.44 25.90
N PRO A 271 14.26 -0.57 26.83
CA PRO A 271 15.62 -0.09 26.59
C PRO A 271 16.30 -0.88 25.45
N PRO A 272 17.22 -0.28 24.67
CA PRO A 272 17.95 -0.98 23.62
C PRO A 272 18.68 -2.25 24.10
N GLY A 273 18.47 -3.35 23.38
CA GLY A 273 19.11 -4.63 23.55
C GLY A 273 20.55 -4.66 23.01
N THR A 274 21.06 -5.87 22.73
CA THR A 274 22.47 -6.05 22.33
C THR A 274 22.74 -5.72 20.86
N GLY A 275 21.75 -5.87 19.98
CA GLY A 275 21.91 -5.72 18.54
C GLY A 275 22.76 -6.81 17.86
N GLN A 276 23.01 -7.94 18.54
CA GLN A 276 23.96 -8.96 18.09
C GLN A 276 23.35 -10.22 17.48
N ARG A 277 22.07 -10.51 17.74
CA ARG A 277 21.43 -11.78 17.36
C ARG A 277 21.28 -11.95 15.84
N ILE A 278 21.32 -10.85 15.08
CA ILE A 278 21.50 -10.91 13.61
C ILE A 278 22.69 -11.78 13.18
N TYR A 279 23.79 -11.83 13.93
CA TYR A 279 24.98 -12.64 13.62
C TYR A 279 24.86 -14.12 13.99
N GLU A 280 23.78 -14.49 14.69
CA GLU A 280 23.41 -15.87 15.00
C GLU A 280 22.43 -16.40 13.93
N ILE A 281 21.47 -15.56 13.54
CA ILE A 281 20.52 -15.82 12.45
C ILE A 281 21.24 -15.94 11.09
N ASP A 282 22.16 -15.02 10.81
CA ASP A 282 22.95 -15.00 9.58
C ASP A 282 24.44 -14.77 9.90
N PRO A 283 25.23 -15.84 10.04
CA PRO A 283 26.67 -15.75 10.29
C PRO A 283 27.48 -15.03 9.20
N SER A 284 26.96 -14.85 7.97
CA SER A 284 27.70 -14.17 6.90
C SER A 284 27.79 -12.66 7.12
N LEU A 285 26.83 -12.07 7.86
CA LEU A 285 26.85 -10.68 8.32
C LEU A 285 28.09 -10.33 9.17
N LYS A 286 28.82 -11.33 9.68
CA LYS A 286 30.08 -11.13 10.42
C LYS A 286 31.18 -10.47 9.58
N GLY A 287 31.11 -10.54 8.25
CA GLY A 287 31.98 -9.75 7.37
C GLY A 287 31.69 -8.24 7.40
N TYR A 288 30.48 -7.84 7.79
CA TYR A 288 29.96 -6.47 7.69
C TYR A 288 29.76 -5.79 9.06
N ARG A 289 30.38 -6.35 10.12
CA ARG A 289 30.29 -5.83 11.49
C ARG A 289 30.59 -4.34 11.60
N GLY A 290 31.63 -3.84 10.93
CA GLY A 290 32.00 -2.42 10.98
C GLY A 290 30.88 -1.46 10.53
N HIS A 291 29.99 -1.90 9.64
CA HIS A 291 28.80 -1.14 9.23
C HIS A 291 27.61 -1.38 10.16
N LEU A 292 27.35 -2.64 10.52
CA LEU A 292 26.18 -3.06 11.29
C LEU A 292 26.24 -2.70 12.78
N ASP A 293 27.40 -2.89 13.44
CA ASP A 293 27.63 -2.43 14.81
C ASP A 293 27.59 -0.88 14.86
N TYR A 294 28.12 -0.19 13.84
CA TYR A 294 28.03 1.27 13.71
C TYR A 294 26.57 1.74 13.58
N ARG A 295 25.76 1.08 12.75
CA ARG A 295 24.30 1.34 12.62
C ARG A 295 23.62 1.26 13.98
N TYR A 296 23.86 0.16 14.70
CA TYR A 296 23.26 -0.06 16.01
C TYR A 296 23.73 0.96 17.07
N ASP A 297 24.99 1.37 17.00
CA ASP A 297 25.56 2.42 17.85
C ASP A 297 24.98 3.81 17.58
N GLN A 298 24.67 4.18 16.32
CA GLN A 298 24.01 5.47 16.03
C GLN A 298 22.55 5.46 16.49
N TYR A 299 21.83 4.35 16.29
CA TYR A 299 20.49 4.14 16.85
C TYR A 299 20.48 4.35 18.37
N LYS A 300 21.35 3.64 19.12
CA LYS A 300 21.47 3.80 20.58
C LYS A 300 21.77 5.23 20.99
N LYS A 301 22.71 5.92 20.34
CA LYS A 301 23.07 7.32 20.65
C LYS A 301 21.92 8.30 20.39
N MET A 302 21.09 8.06 19.38
CA MET A 302 19.90 8.89 19.15
C MET A 302 18.81 8.58 20.17
N ARG A 303 18.57 7.29 20.45
CA ARG A 303 17.60 6.81 21.43
C ARG A 303 17.88 7.34 22.84
N GLU A 304 19.14 7.27 23.28
CA GLU A 304 19.64 7.79 24.57
C GLU A 304 19.42 9.29 24.73
N LYS A 305 19.69 10.09 23.68
CA LYS A 305 19.40 11.54 23.69
C LYS A 305 17.92 11.82 23.83
N ILE A 306 17.06 11.04 23.17
CA ILE A 306 15.60 11.19 23.24
C ILE A 306 15.11 10.86 24.66
N ASP A 307 15.68 9.83 25.31
CA ASP A 307 15.42 9.56 26.74
C ASP A 307 15.88 10.71 27.65
N GLN A 308 17.10 11.20 27.44
CA GLN A 308 17.72 12.25 28.28
C GLN A 308 17.04 13.63 28.16
N HIS A 309 16.55 14.00 26.97
CA HIS A 309 16.11 15.38 26.69
C HIS A 309 14.60 15.54 26.50
N GLU A 310 13.87 14.48 26.13
CA GLU A 310 12.46 14.58 25.72
C GLU A 310 11.50 13.73 26.56
N GLY A 311 12.04 12.88 27.45
CA GLY A 311 11.26 11.90 28.22
C GLY A 311 11.04 10.58 27.47
N GLY A 312 11.89 10.26 26.50
CA GLY A 312 11.84 9.02 25.73
C GLY A 312 10.85 9.04 24.57
N LEU A 313 10.81 7.94 23.81
CA LEU A 313 10.02 7.86 22.58
C LEU A 313 8.51 8.10 22.81
N ASP A 314 7.95 7.78 23.99
CA ASP A 314 6.57 8.12 24.33
C ASP A 314 6.32 9.65 24.38
N ALA A 315 7.11 10.41 25.14
CA ALA A 315 6.90 11.85 25.28
C ALA A 315 7.41 12.67 24.07
N PHE A 316 8.32 12.09 23.27
CA PHE A 316 8.84 12.68 22.05
C PHE A 316 7.86 12.55 20.86
N SER A 317 7.20 11.39 20.73
CA SER A 317 6.20 11.10 19.68
C SER A 317 4.84 11.79 19.91
N ARG A 318 4.69 12.53 21.00
CA ARG A 318 3.52 13.39 21.27
C ARG A 318 3.77 14.84 20.88
N GLY A 319 4.52 15.05 19.78
CA GLY A 319 4.71 16.37 19.17
C GLY A 319 3.39 17.03 18.76
N TYR A 320 2.38 16.25 18.38
CA TYR A 320 1.03 16.74 18.07
C TYR A 320 0.20 17.20 19.28
N GLU A 321 0.71 17.07 20.51
CA GLU A 321 0.17 17.71 21.74
C GLU A 321 0.86 19.08 22.01
N LYS A 322 1.94 19.38 21.29
CA LYS A 322 2.81 20.55 21.50
C LYS A 322 2.76 21.53 20.32
N PHE A 323 2.85 21.01 19.10
CA PHE A 323 2.84 21.72 17.82
C PHE A 323 1.44 21.74 17.18
N GLY A 324 1.26 22.54 16.12
CA GLY A 324 -0.06 22.77 15.54
C GLY A 324 -0.96 23.55 16.51
N PHE A 325 -2.27 23.34 16.41
CA PHE A 325 -3.25 24.00 17.28
C PHE A 325 -3.63 23.11 18.47
N GLN A 326 -3.54 23.68 19.67
CA GLN A 326 -3.86 23.03 20.95
C GLN A 326 -5.00 23.78 21.63
N ARG A 327 -6.15 23.10 21.78
CA ARG A 327 -7.32 23.64 22.49
C ARG A 327 -7.13 23.50 23.99
N SER A 328 -7.50 24.53 24.74
CA SER A 328 -7.50 24.54 26.20
C SER A 328 -8.77 25.21 26.72
N ALA A 329 -9.07 25.03 28.01
CA ALA A 329 -10.21 25.69 28.66
C ALA A 329 -10.19 27.23 28.53
N ASN A 330 -9.00 27.84 28.39
CA ASN A 330 -8.81 29.29 28.39
C ASN A 330 -8.64 29.91 26.99
N GLY A 331 -8.43 29.10 25.95
CA GLY A 331 -8.01 29.60 24.63
C GLY A 331 -7.42 28.53 23.71
N ILE A 332 -6.73 28.96 22.65
CA ILE A 332 -6.01 28.11 21.70
C ILE A 332 -4.53 28.55 21.69
N THR A 333 -3.60 27.60 21.88
CA THR A 333 -2.19 27.84 21.56
C THR A 333 -1.90 27.30 20.17
N TYR A 334 -1.25 28.09 19.31
CA TYR A 334 -0.70 27.63 18.05
C TYR A 334 0.83 27.66 18.11
N ARG A 335 1.49 26.56 17.74
CA ARG A 335 2.95 26.47 17.61
C ARG A 335 3.39 25.90 16.28
N GLU A 336 4.48 26.43 15.76
CA GLU A 336 5.08 25.99 14.49
C GLU A 336 6.61 26.05 14.54
N TRP A 337 7.28 25.09 13.90
CA TRP A 337 8.74 25.14 13.75
C TRP A 337 9.09 25.86 12.44
N ALA A 338 9.84 26.97 12.53
CA ALA A 338 10.26 27.77 11.37
C ALA A 338 11.51 28.62 11.71
N PRO A 339 12.71 28.01 11.82
CA PRO A 339 13.91 28.65 12.33
C PRO A 339 14.49 29.71 11.39
N GLY A 340 14.32 29.57 10.06
CA GLY A 340 14.76 30.56 9.06
C GLY A 340 13.90 31.83 8.97
N VAL A 341 12.71 31.83 9.58
CA VAL A 341 11.77 32.96 9.52
C VAL A 341 12.23 34.12 10.40
N LYS A 342 12.01 35.36 9.94
CA LYS A 342 12.34 36.61 10.67
C LYS A 342 11.20 37.06 11.58
N TRP A 343 9.97 36.90 11.10
CA TRP A 343 8.71 37.25 11.77
C TRP A 343 7.59 36.36 11.25
N ALA A 344 6.68 35.95 12.14
CA ALA A 344 5.49 35.17 11.79
C ALA A 344 4.21 35.72 12.44
N THR A 345 3.07 35.47 11.81
CA THR A 345 1.73 35.77 12.32
C THR A 345 0.78 34.65 11.93
N LEU A 346 -0.21 34.37 12.78
CA LEU A 346 -1.34 33.52 12.41
C LEU A 346 -2.38 34.38 11.66
N ILE A 347 -2.95 33.86 10.57
CA ILE A 347 -4.03 34.51 9.81
C ILE A 347 -5.12 33.51 9.44
N GLY A 348 -6.35 33.99 9.30
CA GLY A 348 -7.47 33.17 8.87
C GLY A 348 -8.78 33.94 8.86
N ASP A 349 -9.88 33.24 8.66
CA ASP A 349 -11.21 33.84 8.65
C ASP A 349 -11.54 34.52 10.00
N PHE A 350 -11.07 33.94 11.12
CA PHE A 350 -11.26 34.45 12.48
C PHE A 350 -10.71 35.87 12.72
N ASN A 351 -9.62 36.26 12.02
CA ASN A 351 -9.00 37.59 12.13
C ASN A 351 -9.10 38.43 10.86
N ASN A 352 -10.04 38.09 9.96
CA ASN A 352 -10.21 38.72 8.64
C ASN A 352 -8.90 38.75 7.81
N TRP A 353 -8.06 37.72 7.97
CA TRP A 353 -6.75 37.57 7.32
C TRP A 353 -5.78 38.74 7.58
N ASN A 354 -5.94 39.46 8.69
CA ASN A 354 -5.13 40.63 9.03
C ASN A 354 -3.73 40.21 9.55
N PRO A 355 -2.63 40.54 8.83
CA PRO A 355 -1.29 40.16 9.23
C PRO A 355 -0.77 40.88 10.49
N ASN A 356 -1.49 41.87 11.02
CA ASN A 356 -1.08 42.65 12.18
C ASN A 356 -1.86 42.30 13.45
N ALA A 357 -2.76 41.29 13.41
CA ALA A 357 -3.57 40.90 14.55
C ALA A 357 -2.81 39.95 15.49
N ASP A 358 -2.48 38.75 15.01
CA ASP A 358 -2.07 37.62 15.84
C ASP A 358 -0.60 37.25 15.62
N VAL A 359 0.27 38.23 15.87
CA VAL A 359 1.73 38.12 15.71
C VAL A 359 2.31 37.10 16.68
N MET A 360 3.11 36.17 16.15
CA MET A 360 3.71 35.07 16.92
C MET A 360 5.02 35.51 17.58
N THR A 361 5.29 34.95 18.76
CA THR A 361 6.55 35.14 19.49
C THR A 361 7.52 34.00 19.17
N ARG A 362 8.73 34.33 18.71
CA ARG A 362 9.82 33.36 18.54
C ARG A 362 10.32 32.89 19.92
N LYS A 363 10.43 31.59 20.07
CA LYS A 363 10.96 30.87 21.25
C LYS A 363 12.35 30.31 20.94
N GLU A 364 12.87 29.50 21.84
CA GLU A 364 14.09 28.72 21.64
C GLU A 364 13.96 27.79 20.42
N TYR A 365 15.11 27.39 19.86
CA TYR A 365 15.25 26.48 18.71
C TYR A 365 14.50 26.88 17.41
N GLY A 366 13.91 28.08 17.35
CA GLY A 366 13.18 28.58 16.18
C GLY A 366 11.71 28.14 16.11
N VAL A 367 11.14 27.70 17.23
CA VAL A 367 9.69 27.51 17.36
C VAL A 367 9.02 28.88 17.50
N TRP A 368 7.90 29.09 16.81
CA TRP A 368 7.03 30.25 16.95
C TRP A 368 5.77 29.86 17.73
N GLU A 369 5.29 30.72 18.62
CA GLU A 369 4.08 30.49 19.44
C GLU A 369 3.17 31.72 19.43
N VAL A 370 1.86 31.50 19.36
CA VAL A 370 0.84 32.48 19.77
C VAL A 370 -0.20 31.80 20.66
N PHE A 371 -0.72 32.53 21.66
CA PHE A 371 -1.87 32.10 22.45
C PHE A 371 -3.01 33.08 22.21
N LEU A 372 -4.15 32.55 21.75
CA LEU A 372 -5.40 33.28 21.58
C LEU A 372 -6.30 32.94 22.77
N PRO A 373 -6.69 33.89 23.63
CA PRO A 373 -7.67 33.65 24.68
C PRO A 373 -9.05 33.37 24.09
N ASN A 374 -9.94 32.74 24.85
CA ASN A 374 -11.36 32.66 24.48
C ASN A 374 -11.97 34.06 24.27
N ASN A 375 -13.03 34.11 23.46
CA ASN A 375 -13.88 35.28 23.33
C ASN A 375 -14.56 35.64 24.68
N ALA A 376 -15.10 36.85 24.78
CA ALA A 376 -15.70 37.36 26.02
C ALA A 376 -16.98 36.61 26.49
N ASP A 377 -17.56 35.79 25.63
CA ASP A 377 -18.67 34.85 25.90
C ASP A 377 -18.20 33.44 26.28
N GLY A 378 -16.88 33.19 26.25
CA GLY A 378 -16.26 31.89 26.51
C GLY A 378 -16.02 31.03 25.25
N SER A 379 -16.44 31.47 24.06
CA SER A 379 -16.28 30.67 22.84
C SER A 379 -14.80 30.55 22.40
N PRO A 380 -14.45 29.52 21.60
CA PRO A 380 -13.12 29.45 20.97
C PRO A 380 -12.84 30.70 20.11
N PRO A 381 -11.60 31.24 20.10
CA PRO A 381 -11.24 32.40 19.28
C PRO A 381 -11.12 32.07 17.79
N ILE A 382 -10.86 30.79 17.45
CA ILE A 382 -10.96 30.27 16.08
C ILE A 382 -12.17 29.32 16.07
N PRO A 383 -13.27 29.65 15.37
CA PRO A 383 -14.40 28.73 15.20
C PRO A 383 -14.00 27.48 14.42
N HIS A 384 -14.62 26.33 14.74
CA HIS A 384 -14.51 25.11 13.94
C HIS A 384 -14.78 25.39 12.45
N GLY A 385 -14.01 24.77 11.56
CA GLY A 385 -14.17 24.92 10.11
C GLY A 385 -13.59 26.21 9.52
N SER A 386 -13.07 27.13 10.34
CA SER A 386 -12.39 28.34 9.86
C SER A 386 -11.13 28.00 9.07
N ARG A 387 -10.89 28.70 7.95
CA ARG A 387 -9.62 28.59 7.23
C ARG A 387 -8.52 29.31 8.00
N VAL A 388 -7.33 28.72 8.02
CA VAL A 388 -6.13 29.21 8.72
C VAL A 388 -4.86 29.00 7.89
N LYS A 389 -3.95 29.96 7.94
CA LYS A 389 -2.57 29.91 7.40
C LYS A 389 -1.61 30.62 8.35
N ILE A 390 -0.35 30.22 8.35
CA ILE A 390 0.74 31.00 8.95
C ILE A 390 1.33 31.90 7.86
N ARG A 391 1.49 33.20 8.15
CA ARG A 391 2.20 34.15 7.28
C ARG A 391 3.56 34.46 7.88
N MET A 392 4.59 34.42 7.04
CA MET A 392 5.99 34.45 7.45
C MET A 392 6.80 35.40 6.57
N ASP A 393 7.66 36.23 7.19
CA ASP A 393 8.75 36.90 6.48
C ASP A 393 9.95 35.94 6.41
N THR A 394 10.11 35.29 5.25
CA THR A 394 11.14 34.28 4.99
C THR A 394 12.41 34.90 4.36
N PRO A 395 13.52 34.15 4.25
CA PRO A 395 14.67 34.57 3.44
C PRO A 395 14.33 34.81 1.97
N SER A 396 13.30 34.14 1.45
CA SER A 396 12.82 34.21 0.06
C SER A 396 11.63 35.17 -0.15
N GLY A 397 11.24 35.93 0.88
CA GLY A 397 10.14 36.91 0.84
C GLY A 397 8.95 36.55 1.75
N ILE A 398 7.85 37.29 1.65
CA ILE A 398 6.64 37.02 2.44
C ILE A 398 5.91 35.81 1.84
N LYS A 399 5.64 34.80 2.67
CA LYS A 399 4.95 33.57 2.30
C LYS A 399 3.77 33.31 3.23
N ASP A 400 2.65 32.87 2.68
CA ASP A 400 1.55 32.23 3.42
C ASP A 400 1.67 30.71 3.26
N SER A 401 1.45 29.93 4.31
CA SER A 401 1.52 28.48 4.24
C SER A 401 0.46 27.82 5.13
N ILE A 402 0.01 26.63 4.72
CA ILE A 402 -0.78 25.75 5.56
C ILE A 402 0.13 25.26 6.70
N PRO A 403 -0.30 25.30 7.98
CA PRO A 403 0.51 24.79 9.10
C PRO A 403 0.96 23.35 8.89
N ALA A 404 2.22 23.03 9.21
CA ALA A 404 2.81 21.71 8.94
C ALA A 404 2.11 20.59 9.74
N TRP A 405 1.51 20.96 10.88
CA TRP A 405 0.78 20.12 11.82
C TRP A 405 -0.75 20.28 11.71
N ILE A 406 -1.27 20.67 10.54
CA ILE A 406 -2.72 20.83 10.35
C ILE A 406 -3.44 19.48 10.40
N LYS A 407 -4.57 19.41 11.11
CA LYS A 407 -5.40 18.19 11.24
C LYS A 407 -6.38 17.98 10.07
N PHE A 408 -6.66 19.02 9.28
CA PHE A 408 -7.52 18.95 8.10
C PHE A 408 -7.21 20.09 7.12
N SER A 409 -7.32 19.85 5.82
CA SER A 409 -7.10 20.89 4.79
C SER A 409 -7.97 20.63 3.56
N VAL A 410 -8.56 21.67 2.99
CA VAL A 410 -9.59 21.56 1.94
C VAL A 410 -9.27 22.50 0.77
N GLN A 411 -9.47 22.02 -0.46
CA GLN A 411 -9.51 22.85 -1.67
C GLN A 411 -10.92 23.39 -1.88
N ALA A 412 -11.09 24.71 -1.81
CA ALA A 412 -12.40 25.32 -2.00
C ALA A 412 -12.81 25.28 -3.49
N PRO A 413 -14.11 25.11 -3.83
CA PRO A 413 -14.54 25.03 -5.22
C PRO A 413 -14.16 26.26 -6.06
N GLY A 414 -13.23 26.08 -6.99
CA GLY A 414 -12.70 27.14 -7.85
C GLY A 414 -11.43 27.83 -7.35
N GLU A 415 -10.95 27.52 -6.14
CA GLU A 415 -9.60 27.88 -5.69
C GLU A 415 -8.58 26.84 -6.22
N ILE A 416 -7.40 27.31 -6.63
CA ILE A 416 -6.26 26.43 -6.97
C ILE A 416 -5.60 25.87 -5.71
N PRO A 417 -5.17 26.69 -4.72
CA PRO A 417 -4.52 26.18 -3.52
C PRO A 417 -5.51 25.51 -2.55
N TYR A 418 -4.97 24.72 -1.64
CA TYR A 418 -5.66 24.24 -0.45
C TYR A 418 -5.63 25.33 0.65
N ASN A 419 -6.52 25.19 1.62
CA ASN A 419 -6.48 25.95 2.86
C ASN A 419 -6.44 24.99 4.05
N GLY A 420 -5.62 25.29 5.06
CA GLY A 420 -5.70 24.61 6.34
C GLY A 420 -7.03 24.95 7.02
N ILE A 421 -7.65 23.96 7.64
CA ILE A 421 -8.93 24.13 8.35
C ILE A 421 -8.68 23.88 9.84
N TYR A 422 -9.14 24.78 10.70
CA TYR A 422 -9.15 24.54 12.14
C TYR A 422 -10.23 23.50 12.47
N TYR A 423 -9.79 22.25 12.65
CA TYR A 423 -10.67 21.11 12.91
C TYR A 423 -10.63 20.70 14.39
N ASP A 424 -11.58 21.26 15.13
CA ASP A 424 -11.87 20.99 16.55
C ASP A 424 -13.40 21.01 16.68
N PRO A 425 -14.10 19.93 16.29
CA PRO A 425 -15.57 19.90 16.31
C PRO A 425 -16.13 19.97 17.73
N PRO A 426 -17.40 20.36 17.91
CA PRO A 426 -18.10 20.28 19.20
C PRO A 426 -17.98 18.89 19.83
N GLU A 427 -18.01 18.80 21.16
CA GLU A 427 -17.83 17.53 21.88
C GLU A 427 -18.97 16.53 21.57
N GLU A 428 -20.14 17.05 21.24
CA GLU A 428 -21.33 16.33 20.77
C GLU A 428 -21.27 15.90 19.29
N GLU A 429 -20.31 16.40 18.51
CA GLU A 429 -20.09 16.04 17.09
C GLU A 429 -18.85 15.16 16.88
N LYS A 430 -17.89 15.16 17.82
CA LYS A 430 -16.67 14.32 17.78
C LYS A 430 -17.01 12.84 17.70
N TYR A 431 -16.31 12.13 16.81
CA TYR A 431 -16.43 10.67 16.77
C TYR A 431 -15.73 10.00 17.94
N VAL A 432 -16.46 9.10 18.62
CA VAL A 432 -15.97 8.24 19.70
C VAL A 432 -16.03 6.79 19.23
N PHE A 433 -14.88 6.12 19.19
CA PHE A 433 -14.79 4.69 18.85
C PHE A 433 -15.63 3.84 19.81
N GLN A 434 -16.43 2.92 19.26
CA GLN A 434 -17.30 2.00 19.99
C GLN A 434 -16.73 0.57 20.03
N HIS A 435 -15.76 0.27 19.17
CA HIS A 435 -15.20 -1.06 19.00
C HIS A 435 -13.72 -1.09 19.41
N ALA A 436 -13.26 -2.27 19.85
CA ALA A 436 -11.87 -2.50 20.22
C ALA A 436 -11.07 -2.99 19.01
N GLN A 437 -9.83 -2.54 18.88
CA GLN A 437 -8.89 -3.00 17.85
C GLN A 437 -8.79 -4.55 17.88
N PRO A 438 -8.94 -5.23 16.73
CA PRO A 438 -8.69 -6.67 16.62
C PRO A 438 -7.25 -7.03 17.00
N LYS A 439 -7.03 -8.29 17.39
CA LYS A 439 -5.68 -8.81 17.62
C LYS A 439 -4.98 -9.15 16.32
N ALA A 440 -3.65 -9.05 16.31
CA ALA A 440 -2.85 -9.45 15.15
C ALA A 440 -3.10 -10.94 14.80
N PRO A 441 -3.57 -11.27 13.59
CA PRO A 441 -3.71 -12.65 13.15
C PRO A 441 -2.32 -13.24 12.88
N LYS A 442 -2.19 -14.57 12.95
CA LYS A 442 -0.92 -15.26 12.66
C LYS A 442 -0.44 -14.99 11.23
N SER A 443 -1.38 -15.03 10.28
CA SER A 443 -1.19 -14.73 8.88
C SER A 443 -2.11 -13.58 8.45
N LEU A 444 -1.56 -12.65 7.68
CA LEU A 444 -2.31 -11.53 7.14
C LEU A 444 -2.90 -11.90 5.78
N ARG A 445 -4.19 -11.62 5.59
CA ARG A 445 -4.90 -11.70 4.32
C ARG A 445 -5.42 -10.29 4.05
N ILE A 446 -4.64 -9.54 3.27
CA ILE A 446 -4.73 -8.09 3.11
C ILE A 446 -5.50 -7.74 1.83
N TYR A 447 -6.52 -6.89 1.95
CA TYR A 447 -7.24 -6.31 0.82
C TYR A 447 -6.80 -4.85 0.60
N GLU A 448 -5.91 -4.63 -0.38
CA GLU A 448 -5.36 -3.31 -0.70
C GLU A 448 -6.39 -2.44 -1.44
N SER A 449 -6.62 -1.25 -0.91
CA SER A 449 -7.80 -0.42 -1.16
C SER A 449 -7.45 1.05 -1.30
N HIS A 450 -8.06 1.74 -2.27
CA HIS A 450 -8.02 3.20 -2.36
C HIS A 450 -9.45 3.76 -2.31
N VAL A 451 -9.82 4.40 -1.19
CA VAL A 451 -11.19 4.88 -0.90
C VAL A 451 -11.80 5.61 -2.09
N GLY A 452 -11.14 6.66 -2.60
CA GLY A 452 -11.67 7.53 -3.64
C GLY A 452 -12.08 6.88 -4.97
N MET A 453 -11.59 5.68 -5.31
CA MET A 453 -11.95 4.99 -6.57
C MET A 453 -12.69 3.68 -6.35
N SER A 454 -13.16 3.41 -5.13
CA SER A 454 -13.96 2.23 -4.76
C SER A 454 -15.43 2.27 -5.26
N SER A 455 -15.86 3.37 -5.87
CA SER A 455 -17.21 3.52 -6.45
C SER A 455 -17.34 2.78 -7.79
N PRO A 456 -18.51 2.17 -8.13
CA PRO A 456 -18.80 1.69 -9.48
C PRO A 456 -19.16 2.83 -10.46
N GLU A 457 -19.60 3.97 -9.96
CA GLU A 457 -19.78 5.21 -10.72
C GLU A 457 -18.44 5.93 -10.90
N PRO A 458 -18.20 6.64 -12.02
CA PRO A 458 -16.97 7.39 -12.28
C PRO A 458 -16.98 8.72 -11.49
N LYS A 459 -16.73 8.63 -10.18
CA LYS A 459 -16.69 9.73 -9.22
C LYS A 459 -15.69 9.41 -8.11
N ILE A 460 -15.29 10.42 -7.34
CA ILE A 460 -14.61 10.20 -6.06
C ILE A 460 -15.63 9.61 -5.07
N ASN A 461 -15.28 8.48 -4.43
CA ASN A 461 -16.09 7.86 -3.38
C ASN A 461 -15.69 8.37 -1.98
N THR A 462 -16.59 8.22 -1.00
CA THR A 462 -16.41 8.73 0.37
C THR A 462 -15.98 7.65 1.36
N TYR A 463 -15.45 8.06 2.52
CA TYR A 463 -15.21 7.19 3.67
C TYR A 463 -16.49 6.47 4.11
N ALA A 464 -17.63 7.18 4.16
CA ALA A 464 -18.92 6.60 4.53
C ALA A 464 -19.40 5.52 3.54
N SER A 465 -19.27 5.72 2.23
CA SER A 465 -19.61 4.67 1.25
C SER A 465 -18.61 3.50 1.28
N PHE A 466 -17.33 3.74 1.54
CA PHE A 466 -16.38 2.63 1.74
C PHE A 466 -16.73 1.80 2.99
N ARG A 467 -17.06 2.49 4.08
CA ARG A 467 -17.52 1.90 5.35
C ARG A 467 -18.75 1.00 5.16
N ASP A 468 -19.76 1.50 4.45
CA ASP A 468 -21.08 0.85 4.37
C ASP A 468 -21.16 -0.19 3.24
N ASP A 469 -20.57 0.09 2.06
CA ASP A 469 -20.67 -0.78 0.88
C ASP A 469 -19.48 -1.74 0.72
N VAL A 470 -18.26 -1.34 1.12
CA VAL A 470 -17.01 -2.04 0.76
C VAL A 470 -16.45 -2.90 1.90
N LEU A 471 -16.41 -2.42 3.16
CA LEU A 471 -15.94 -3.24 4.28
C LEU A 471 -16.71 -4.56 4.45
N PRO A 472 -18.07 -4.62 4.32
CA PRO A 472 -18.81 -5.88 4.38
C PRO A 472 -18.53 -6.81 3.19
N ARG A 473 -18.03 -6.28 2.07
CA ARG A 473 -17.57 -7.06 0.92
C ARG A 473 -16.23 -7.71 1.22
N ILE A 474 -15.30 -6.98 1.81
CA ILE A 474 -13.96 -7.47 2.20
C ILE A 474 -14.10 -8.57 3.26
N GLN A 475 -14.88 -8.35 4.32
CA GLN A 475 -15.15 -9.35 5.35
C GLN A 475 -15.77 -10.62 4.75
N ARG A 476 -16.77 -10.48 3.85
CA ARG A 476 -17.42 -11.62 3.18
C ARG A 476 -16.43 -12.47 2.39
N LEU A 477 -15.43 -11.85 1.77
CA LEU A 477 -14.40 -12.52 0.98
C LEU A 477 -13.34 -13.25 1.83
N GLY A 478 -13.38 -13.14 3.17
CA GLY A 478 -12.49 -13.89 4.07
C GLY A 478 -11.14 -13.21 4.37
N TYR A 479 -10.92 -12.00 3.87
CA TYR A 479 -9.77 -11.17 4.26
C TYR A 479 -9.87 -10.75 5.73
N ASN A 480 -8.72 -10.58 6.40
CA ASN A 480 -8.65 -10.20 7.83
C ASN A 480 -7.96 -8.84 8.06
N ALA A 481 -7.43 -8.21 7.02
CA ALA A 481 -6.84 -6.88 7.05
C ALA A 481 -7.18 -6.07 5.80
N VAL A 482 -7.24 -4.75 5.94
CA VAL A 482 -7.42 -3.78 4.85
C VAL A 482 -6.20 -2.86 4.82
N GLN A 483 -5.48 -2.79 3.70
CA GLN A 483 -4.45 -1.77 3.49
C GLN A 483 -5.13 -0.58 2.79
N ILE A 484 -5.21 0.57 3.46
CA ILE A 484 -5.87 1.76 2.90
C ILE A 484 -4.82 2.77 2.43
N MET A 485 -4.75 2.89 1.10
CA MET A 485 -3.89 3.81 0.38
C MET A 485 -4.43 5.25 0.42
N ALA A 486 -3.53 6.21 0.18
CA ALA A 486 -3.85 7.61 -0.06
C ALA A 486 -4.61 8.36 1.08
N ILE A 487 -4.45 7.91 2.33
CA ILE A 487 -5.06 8.59 3.49
C ILE A 487 -4.41 9.96 3.77
N GLN A 488 -3.08 10.06 3.79
CA GLN A 488 -2.41 11.34 4.02
C GLN A 488 -2.73 12.34 2.89
N GLU A 489 -3.06 13.59 3.22
CA GLU A 489 -3.57 14.54 2.23
C GLU A 489 -2.48 14.97 1.22
N HIS A 490 -2.82 14.83 -0.06
CA HIS A 490 -1.95 14.95 -1.23
C HIS A 490 -2.64 15.85 -2.26
N SER A 491 -2.04 16.97 -2.68
CA SER A 491 -2.76 17.94 -3.54
C SER A 491 -3.05 17.43 -4.96
N TYR A 492 -2.26 16.49 -5.48
CA TYR A 492 -2.41 15.91 -6.82
C TYR A 492 -3.06 14.51 -6.75
N TYR A 493 -4.34 14.38 -7.09
CA TYR A 493 -5.09 13.12 -6.93
C TYR A 493 -4.50 11.95 -7.75
N ALA A 494 -3.92 12.24 -8.92
CA ALA A 494 -3.25 11.23 -9.76
C ALA A 494 -1.83 10.86 -9.25
N SER A 495 -1.43 11.30 -8.05
CA SER A 495 -0.29 10.73 -7.32
C SER A 495 -0.59 9.40 -6.63
N PHE A 496 -1.87 9.01 -6.58
CA PHE A 496 -2.35 7.81 -5.88
C PHE A 496 -2.04 7.79 -4.37
N GLY A 497 -1.74 8.96 -3.79
CA GLY A 497 -1.40 9.13 -2.37
C GLY A 497 0.05 9.58 -2.16
N TYR A 498 0.98 9.16 -3.01
CA TYR A 498 2.42 9.25 -2.73
C TYR A 498 2.98 10.69 -2.61
N HIS A 499 2.43 11.67 -3.36
CA HIS A 499 2.85 13.06 -3.24
C HIS A 499 2.15 13.78 -2.08
N VAL A 500 2.41 13.35 -0.84
CA VAL A 500 1.85 13.92 0.39
C VAL A 500 2.21 15.40 0.54
N THR A 501 1.24 16.19 0.96
CA THR A 501 1.34 17.64 1.23
C THR A 501 1.13 18.00 2.70
N ASN A 502 0.12 17.42 3.36
CA ASN A 502 -0.27 17.74 4.73
C ASN A 502 -0.32 16.47 5.58
N PHE A 503 0.82 16.08 6.15
CA PHE A 503 1.07 14.77 6.74
C PHE A 503 0.12 14.36 7.87
N PHE A 504 -0.42 15.31 8.62
CA PHE A 504 -1.35 15.09 9.76
C PHE A 504 -2.83 15.17 9.36
N ALA A 505 -3.14 15.52 8.11
CA ALA A 505 -4.52 15.64 7.62
C ALA A 505 -4.91 14.40 6.80
N PRO A 506 -6.08 13.78 7.06
CA PRO A 506 -6.66 12.79 6.16
C PRO A 506 -7.22 13.48 4.93
N SER A 507 -7.19 12.82 3.77
CA SER A 507 -7.59 13.45 2.51
C SER A 507 -9.05 13.88 2.52
N SER A 508 -9.26 15.19 2.34
CA SER A 508 -10.56 15.86 2.35
C SER A 508 -11.48 15.45 1.20
N ARG A 509 -10.92 14.81 0.16
CA ARG A 509 -11.67 14.30 -1.00
C ARG A 509 -12.69 13.23 -0.65
N PHE A 510 -12.44 12.46 0.41
CA PHE A 510 -13.27 11.32 0.78
C PHE A 510 -14.21 11.62 1.96
N GLY A 511 -14.02 12.75 2.64
CA GLY A 511 -14.85 13.18 3.78
C GLY A 511 -14.02 13.87 4.86
N THR A 512 -14.59 13.92 6.05
CA THR A 512 -14.00 14.50 7.27
C THR A 512 -13.13 13.50 8.05
N PRO A 513 -12.25 14.00 8.95
CA PRO A 513 -11.51 13.16 9.90
C PRO A 513 -12.39 12.18 10.69
N ASP A 514 -13.55 12.64 11.18
CA ASP A 514 -14.45 11.82 11.99
C ASP A 514 -15.22 10.76 11.15
N GLU A 515 -15.42 11.00 9.85
CA GLU A 515 -15.88 9.94 8.92
C GLU A 515 -14.81 8.86 8.66
N LEU A 516 -13.51 9.21 8.67
CA LEU A 516 -12.43 8.22 8.61
C LEU A 516 -12.36 7.38 9.89
N LYS A 517 -12.50 7.99 11.07
CA LYS A 517 -12.62 7.24 12.34
C LYS A 517 -13.80 6.26 12.29
N SER A 518 -14.95 6.70 11.78
CA SER A 518 -16.13 5.84 11.60
C SER A 518 -15.93 4.69 10.60
N LEU A 519 -15.07 4.86 9.59
CA LEU A 519 -14.65 3.78 8.71
C LEU A 519 -13.85 2.72 9.48
N ILE A 520 -12.86 3.17 10.28
CA ILE A 520 -11.95 2.28 11.01
C ILE A 520 -12.68 1.53 12.13
N ASP A 521 -13.49 2.22 12.94
CA ASP A 521 -14.30 1.62 14.01
C ASP A 521 -15.26 0.53 13.48
N ARG A 522 -15.81 0.74 12.27
CA ARG A 522 -16.62 -0.27 11.57
C ARG A 522 -15.79 -1.44 11.02
N ALA A 523 -14.55 -1.22 10.60
CA ALA A 523 -13.65 -2.32 10.25
C ALA A 523 -13.35 -3.18 11.48
N HIS A 524 -13.12 -2.56 12.64
CA HIS A 524 -12.95 -3.24 13.92
C HIS A 524 -14.20 -4.00 14.36
N GLU A 525 -15.41 -3.44 14.20
CA GLU A 525 -16.68 -4.16 14.41
C GLU A 525 -16.76 -5.44 13.55
N LEU A 526 -16.25 -5.38 12.33
CA LEU A 526 -16.21 -6.50 11.37
C LEU A 526 -15.01 -7.44 11.61
N GLY A 527 -14.16 -7.18 12.61
CA GLY A 527 -12.96 -7.99 12.91
C GLY A 527 -11.81 -7.81 11.92
N LEU A 528 -11.82 -6.75 11.11
CA LEU A 528 -10.78 -6.42 10.14
C LEU A 528 -9.75 -5.47 10.77
N LEU A 529 -8.47 -5.78 10.63
CA LEU A 529 -7.40 -4.81 10.88
C LEU A 529 -7.39 -3.75 9.78
N VAL A 530 -7.02 -2.52 10.11
CA VAL A 530 -6.81 -1.43 9.14
C VAL A 530 -5.37 -0.96 9.21
N LEU A 531 -4.64 -1.15 8.12
CA LEU A 531 -3.27 -0.68 7.92
C LEU A 531 -3.30 0.56 7.02
N MET A 532 -2.46 1.56 7.32
CA MET A 532 -2.36 2.79 6.50
C MET A 532 -1.09 2.81 5.66
N ASP A 533 -1.16 3.34 4.44
CA ASP A 533 0.02 3.76 3.68
C ASP A 533 0.63 5.01 4.33
N ILE A 534 1.88 4.92 4.82
CA ILE A 534 2.60 6.03 5.46
C ILE A 534 3.83 6.41 4.64
N VAL A 535 3.72 7.54 3.93
CA VAL A 535 4.69 7.96 2.91
C VAL A 535 5.76 8.84 3.54
N HIS A 536 6.59 8.26 4.40
CA HIS A 536 7.70 8.96 5.07
C HIS A 536 9.01 8.95 4.28
N SER A 537 9.02 8.42 3.05
CA SER A 537 10.20 8.40 2.17
C SER A 537 10.49 9.74 1.49
N HIS A 538 9.45 10.53 1.19
CA HIS A 538 9.55 11.80 0.47
C HIS A 538 8.35 12.71 0.77
N ALA A 539 8.39 13.93 0.27
CA ALA A 539 7.25 14.86 0.29
C ALA A 539 7.05 15.53 -1.07
N SER A 540 5.82 15.98 -1.35
CA SER A 540 5.50 16.74 -2.54
C SER A 540 6.38 17.99 -2.70
N ASN A 541 6.74 18.32 -3.94
CA ASN A 541 7.43 19.58 -4.26
C ASN A 541 6.52 20.82 -4.20
N ASN A 542 5.22 20.66 -3.91
CA ASN A 542 4.27 21.78 -3.84
C ASN A 542 4.63 22.76 -2.70
N VAL A 543 4.96 24.01 -3.09
CA VAL A 543 5.35 25.11 -2.19
C VAL A 543 4.14 25.88 -1.62
N LEU A 544 2.97 25.80 -2.25
CA LEU A 544 1.76 26.54 -1.85
C LEU A 544 0.96 25.80 -0.77
N ASP A 545 0.79 24.49 -0.96
CA ASP A 545 -0.15 23.67 -0.20
C ASP A 545 0.51 22.61 0.69
N GLY A 546 1.84 22.54 0.67
CA GLY A 546 2.59 21.49 1.34
C GLY A 546 3.91 21.97 1.95
N LEU A 547 4.66 21.00 2.46
CA LEU A 547 5.83 21.21 3.32
C LEU A 547 7.04 21.83 2.59
N ASN A 548 7.05 21.89 1.25
CA ASN A 548 8.20 22.41 0.49
C ASN A 548 8.38 23.93 0.67
N GLN A 549 9.64 24.34 0.87
CA GLN A 549 10.04 25.72 1.17
C GLN A 549 9.16 26.38 2.24
N PHE A 550 8.88 25.64 3.32
CA PHE A 550 7.99 26.09 4.40
C PHE A 550 8.48 27.42 5.02
N ASP A 551 9.70 27.44 5.55
CA ASP A 551 10.35 28.63 6.10
C ASP A 551 11.05 29.50 5.01
N GLY A 552 10.75 29.24 3.73
CA GLY A 552 11.36 29.85 2.56
C GLY A 552 12.74 29.32 2.16
N THR A 553 13.34 28.39 2.91
CA THR A 553 14.60 27.71 2.54
C THR A 553 14.35 26.37 1.84
N ASP A 554 15.36 25.81 1.16
CA ASP A 554 15.26 24.46 0.59
C ASP A 554 15.44 23.35 1.65
N SER A 555 15.96 23.69 2.84
CA SER A 555 16.67 22.77 3.74
C SER A 555 16.07 22.64 5.15
N HIS A 556 14.81 23.06 5.32
CA HIS A 556 14.09 23.05 6.60
C HIS A 556 13.76 21.63 7.11
N TYR A 557 12.75 20.98 6.53
CA TYR A 557 12.42 19.57 6.79
C TYR A 557 13.27 18.60 5.93
N PHE A 558 14.04 19.12 4.98
CA PHE A 558 14.65 18.39 3.88
C PHE A 558 16.17 18.63 3.82
N HIS A 559 16.91 17.80 3.09
CA HIS A 559 18.28 18.16 2.75
C HIS A 559 18.33 19.32 1.75
N SER A 560 19.47 20.02 1.67
CA SER A 560 19.71 21.06 0.65
C SER A 560 20.14 20.44 -0.69
N GLY A 561 19.86 21.14 -1.79
CA GLY A 561 20.37 20.80 -3.12
C GLY A 561 19.96 19.40 -3.58
N SER A 562 20.89 18.67 -4.23
CA SER A 562 20.62 17.37 -4.84
C SER A 562 20.27 16.26 -3.85
N ARG A 563 20.91 16.18 -2.66
CA ARG A 563 20.49 15.22 -1.60
C ARG A 563 19.05 15.51 -1.11
N GLY A 564 18.56 16.72 -1.33
CA GLY A 564 17.21 17.16 -0.99
C GLY A 564 16.14 16.87 -2.04
N HIS A 565 16.44 16.24 -3.17
CA HIS A 565 15.52 16.14 -4.31
C HIS A 565 15.56 14.77 -5.01
N HIS A 566 14.43 14.07 -5.01
CA HIS A 566 14.27 12.81 -5.72
C HIS A 566 13.88 13.05 -7.19
N TRP A 567 14.88 13.15 -8.07
CA TRP A 567 14.71 13.58 -9.46
C TRP A 567 13.70 12.74 -10.28
N MET A 568 13.61 11.42 -10.01
CA MET A 568 12.70 10.50 -10.71
C MET A 568 11.24 10.64 -10.24
N TRP A 569 11.00 11.22 -9.06
CA TRP A 569 9.67 11.46 -8.49
C TRP A 569 9.34 12.95 -8.34
N ASP A 570 10.15 13.86 -8.92
CA ASP A 570 10.05 15.32 -8.77
C ASP A 570 9.65 15.78 -7.34
N SER A 571 10.35 15.26 -6.32
CA SER A 571 9.92 15.36 -4.92
C SER A 571 11.04 15.80 -3.97
N ARG A 572 10.70 16.11 -2.72
CA ARG A 572 11.65 16.49 -1.65
C ARG A 572 12.01 15.30 -0.77
N LEU A 573 13.27 15.24 -0.32
CA LEU A 573 13.80 14.17 0.53
C LEU A 573 14.11 14.70 1.94
N PHE A 574 13.55 14.04 2.97
CA PHE A 574 13.67 14.43 4.37
C PHE A 574 15.11 14.43 4.88
N ASN A 575 15.41 15.33 5.82
CA ASN A 575 16.66 15.32 6.57
C ASN A 575 16.46 14.51 7.86
N TYR A 576 16.54 13.18 7.76
CA TYR A 576 16.29 12.26 8.89
C TYR A 576 17.25 12.44 10.08
N GLY A 577 18.39 13.12 9.88
CA GLY A 577 19.32 13.48 10.96
C GLY A 577 18.90 14.72 11.79
N SER A 578 17.84 15.43 11.38
CA SER A 578 17.34 16.63 12.06
C SER A 578 16.34 16.30 13.16
N TRP A 579 16.58 16.80 14.38
CA TRP A 579 15.79 16.50 15.58
C TRP A 579 14.28 16.72 15.40
N GLU A 580 13.90 17.87 14.85
CA GLU A 580 12.49 18.22 14.62
C GLU A 580 11.86 17.46 13.44
N VAL A 581 12.67 16.95 12.50
CA VAL A 581 12.18 16.04 11.43
C VAL A 581 11.89 14.65 12.03
N ILE A 582 12.77 14.13 12.88
CA ILE A 582 12.51 12.90 13.63
C ILE A 582 11.26 13.08 14.51
N ARG A 583 11.14 14.21 15.23
CA ARG A 583 9.94 14.52 16.03
C ARG A 583 8.69 14.53 15.16
N PHE A 584 8.71 15.21 14.01
CA PHE A 584 7.59 15.31 13.07
C PHE A 584 7.14 13.94 12.58
N LEU A 585 8.06 13.12 12.06
CA LEU A 585 7.74 11.82 11.46
C LEU A 585 7.33 10.77 12.51
N LEU A 586 8.00 10.71 13.67
CA LEU A 586 7.58 9.83 14.78
C LEU A 586 6.23 10.25 15.36
N SER A 587 6.00 11.55 15.50
CA SER A 587 4.70 12.05 15.95
C SER A 587 3.60 11.80 14.92
N ASN A 588 3.92 11.76 13.63
CA ASN A 588 2.96 11.44 12.59
C ASN A 588 2.57 9.96 12.62
N ALA A 589 3.55 9.05 12.69
CA ALA A 589 3.28 7.62 12.87
C ALA A 589 2.43 7.37 14.14
N ARG A 590 2.72 8.05 15.26
CA ARG A 590 1.87 7.92 16.46
C ARG A 590 0.48 8.55 16.29
N TRP A 591 0.36 9.70 15.61
CA TRP A 591 -0.91 10.39 15.39
C TRP A 591 -1.95 9.46 14.73
N TRP A 592 -1.55 8.68 13.73
CA TRP A 592 -2.44 7.73 13.07
C TRP A 592 -2.82 6.53 13.94
N LEU A 593 -1.89 5.99 14.76
CA LEU A 593 -2.21 4.94 15.73
C LEU A 593 -3.11 5.42 16.88
N GLU A 594 -2.96 6.68 17.35
CA GLU A 594 -3.64 7.16 18.55
C GLU A 594 -4.95 7.92 18.28
N GLU A 595 -5.03 8.79 17.27
CA GLU A 595 -6.26 9.54 16.95
C GLU A 595 -7.25 8.71 16.10
N TYR A 596 -6.73 7.87 15.20
CA TYR A 596 -7.53 7.12 14.21
C TYR A 596 -7.58 5.62 14.46
N LYS A 597 -6.80 5.09 15.42
CA LYS A 597 -6.75 3.66 15.78
C LYS A 597 -6.43 2.73 14.59
N PHE A 598 -5.56 3.17 13.67
CA PHE A 598 -4.97 2.23 12.71
C PHE A 598 -4.19 1.12 13.45
N ASP A 599 -4.21 -0.09 12.90
CA ASP A 599 -3.60 -1.30 13.46
C ASP A 599 -2.19 -1.55 12.92
N GLY A 600 -1.59 -0.55 12.27
CA GLY A 600 -0.26 -0.64 11.67
C GLY A 600 -0.13 0.13 10.36
N PHE A 601 0.97 -0.12 9.66
CA PHE A 601 1.38 0.64 8.47
C PHE A 601 1.98 -0.24 7.38
N ARG A 602 1.84 0.22 6.13
CA ARG A 602 2.87 0.02 5.11
C ARG A 602 3.69 1.31 5.01
N PHE A 603 5.00 1.20 5.16
CA PHE A 603 5.92 2.28 4.84
C PHE A 603 6.30 2.18 3.35
N ASP A 604 6.01 3.24 2.59
CA ASP A 604 6.13 3.24 1.13
C ASP A 604 7.46 3.86 0.66
N GLY A 605 8.08 3.27 -0.36
CA GLY A 605 9.35 3.73 -0.92
C GLY A 605 10.56 3.54 0.01
N VAL A 606 10.57 2.52 0.89
CA VAL A 606 11.66 2.31 1.86
C VAL A 606 13.01 2.11 1.17
N THR A 607 13.02 1.49 -0.02
CA THR A 607 14.22 1.42 -0.88
C THR A 607 14.82 2.80 -1.19
N SER A 608 13.98 3.82 -1.39
CA SER A 608 14.42 5.20 -1.63
C SER A 608 15.05 5.83 -0.38
N MET A 609 14.60 5.42 0.80
CA MET A 609 15.11 5.88 2.10
C MET A 609 16.47 5.25 2.43
N MET A 610 16.61 3.93 2.26
CA MET A 610 17.77 3.19 2.77
C MET A 610 19.07 3.45 2.00
N TYR A 611 19.01 3.98 0.78
CA TYR A 611 20.18 4.17 -0.09
C TYR A 611 20.23 5.58 -0.68
N THR A 612 21.43 6.17 -0.73
CA THR A 612 21.67 7.52 -1.30
C THR A 612 21.55 7.57 -2.83
N HIS A 613 21.40 6.41 -3.49
CA HIS A 613 21.03 6.28 -4.91
C HIS A 613 19.57 5.82 -5.10
N HIS A 614 18.81 5.68 -4.00
CA HIS A 614 17.38 5.38 -3.98
C HIS A 614 16.94 4.10 -4.71
N GLY A 615 17.86 3.14 -4.90
CA GLY A 615 17.65 1.97 -5.77
C GLY A 615 17.62 2.28 -7.29
N LEU A 616 17.68 3.56 -7.70
CA LEU A 616 17.57 3.96 -9.09
C LEU A 616 18.80 3.51 -9.90
N ALA A 617 18.55 2.79 -10.99
CA ALA A 617 19.57 2.23 -11.89
C ALA A 617 20.63 1.33 -11.21
N VAL A 618 20.29 0.75 -10.04
CA VAL A 618 21.12 -0.23 -9.33
C VAL A 618 20.40 -1.58 -9.31
N GLY A 619 21.08 -2.62 -9.77
CA GLY A 619 20.64 -4.01 -9.60
C GLY A 619 21.16 -4.58 -8.29
N PHE A 620 20.30 -5.26 -7.54
CA PHE A 620 20.68 -6.00 -6.33
C PHE A 620 20.84 -7.49 -6.70
N THR A 621 22.06 -8.00 -6.61
CA THR A 621 22.41 -9.41 -6.91
C THR A 621 22.29 -10.32 -5.69
N GLY A 622 22.09 -9.74 -4.51
CA GLY A 622 22.19 -10.43 -3.21
C GLY A 622 23.59 -10.38 -2.62
N SER A 623 24.53 -9.64 -3.24
CA SER A 623 25.88 -9.41 -2.72
C SER A 623 25.84 -8.38 -1.59
N TYR A 624 26.28 -8.73 -0.38
CA TYR A 624 26.08 -7.88 0.80
C TYR A 624 26.86 -6.56 0.78
N ASN A 625 27.80 -6.40 -0.17
CA ASN A 625 28.44 -5.12 -0.49
C ASN A 625 27.47 -4.09 -1.09
N GLU A 626 26.35 -4.53 -1.67
CA GLU A 626 25.29 -3.68 -2.23
C GLU A 626 24.39 -3.10 -1.13
N TYR A 627 24.25 -3.81 0.01
CA TYR A 627 23.39 -3.43 1.12
C TYR A 627 24.12 -2.66 2.24
N PHE A 628 25.42 -2.89 2.41
CA PHE A 628 26.21 -2.41 3.55
C PHE A 628 27.47 -1.65 3.10
N GLY A 629 27.39 -0.32 3.06
CA GLY A 629 28.51 0.53 2.70
C GLY A 629 28.17 2.01 2.70
N TYR A 630 29.02 2.85 2.09
CA TYR A 630 28.81 4.30 2.03
C TYR A 630 27.59 4.73 1.19
N ALA A 631 26.95 3.79 0.48
CA ALA A 631 25.69 4.02 -0.23
C ALA A 631 24.46 3.94 0.69
N THR A 632 24.57 3.33 1.87
CA THR A 632 23.47 3.17 2.83
C THR A 632 23.25 4.49 3.58
N ASP A 633 22.05 5.06 3.54
CA ASP A 633 21.77 6.32 4.25
C ASP A 633 21.56 6.06 5.75
N MET A 634 22.60 6.35 6.52
CA MET A 634 22.63 6.08 7.96
C MET A 634 21.61 6.87 8.77
N ASP A 635 21.22 8.06 8.31
CA ASP A 635 20.25 8.91 9.00
C ASP A 635 18.84 8.29 8.84
N ALA A 636 18.50 7.87 7.62
CA ALA A 636 17.25 7.18 7.31
C ALA A 636 17.15 5.82 8.03
N MET A 637 18.23 5.02 8.05
CA MET A 637 18.25 3.74 8.77
C MET A 637 17.99 3.90 10.27
N VAL A 638 18.56 4.93 10.90
CA VAL A 638 18.31 5.22 12.34
C VAL A 638 16.88 5.66 12.58
N TYR A 639 16.30 6.49 11.70
CA TYR A 639 14.88 6.84 11.78
C TYR A 639 13.96 5.61 11.65
N LEU A 640 14.23 4.70 10.70
CA LEU A 640 13.45 3.46 10.52
C LEU A 640 13.52 2.54 11.76
N MET A 641 14.69 2.45 12.39
CA MET A 641 14.84 1.71 13.66
C MET A 641 14.08 2.39 14.81
N LEU A 642 14.11 3.73 14.92
CA LEU A 642 13.39 4.46 15.97
C LEU A 642 11.87 4.39 15.81
N VAL A 643 11.34 4.43 14.60
CA VAL A 643 9.88 4.33 14.38
C VAL A 643 9.37 2.91 14.65
N ASN A 644 10.13 1.87 14.27
CA ASN A 644 9.77 0.50 14.61
C ASN A 644 9.92 0.19 16.11
N ASP A 645 10.94 0.72 16.80
CA ASP A 645 11.07 0.60 18.27
C ASP A 645 9.90 1.29 18.99
N MET A 646 9.50 2.47 18.51
CA MET A 646 8.32 3.20 19.01
C MET A 646 7.01 2.43 18.78
N ILE A 647 6.77 1.92 17.57
CA ILE A 647 5.53 1.23 17.20
C ILE A 647 5.34 -0.01 18.07
N HIS A 648 6.26 -0.97 18.03
CA HIS A 648 6.09 -2.25 18.73
C HIS A 648 6.25 -2.11 20.27
N GLY A 649 6.93 -1.07 20.75
CA GLY A 649 7.02 -0.76 22.19
C GLY A 649 5.75 -0.14 22.78
N LEU A 650 5.05 0.71 22.01
CA LEU A 650 3.81 1.36 22.47
C LEU A 650 2.54 0.61 22.06
N TYR A 651 2.55 -0.07 20.92
CA TYR A 651 1.42 -0.77 20.32
C TYR A 651 1.86 -2.18 19.88
N PRO A 652 2.03 -3.15 20.81
CA PRO A 652 2.67 -4.45 20.50
C PRO A 652 1.87 -5.39 19.57
N GLU A 653 0.62 -5.06 19.25
CA GLU A 653 -0.22 -5.78 18.28
C GLU A 653 -0.23 -5.07 16.90
N ALA A 654 0.39 -3.90 16.77
CA ALA A 654 0.42 -3.14 15.52
C ALA A 654 1.46 -3.71 14.54
N VAL A 655 1.09 -3.80 13.26
CA VAL A 655 1.91 -4.41 12.21
C VAL A 655 2.73 -3.39 11.44
N ALA A 656 4.04 -3.64 11.27
CA ALA A 656 4.90 -2.84 10.39
C ALA A 656 5.28 -3.58 9.10
N ILE A 657 4.72 -3.18 7.95
CA ILE A 657 5.09 -3.66 6.61
C ILE A 657 6.02 -2.64 5.94
N GLY A 658 7.10 -3.10 5.32
CA GLY A 658 8.00 -2.23 4.53
C GLY A 658 8.00 -2.54 3.04
N GLU A 659 7.88 -1.51 2.21
CA GLU A 659 8.11 -1.58 0.77
C GLU A 659 9.60 -1.44 0.44
N ASP A 660 10.30 -2.58 0.48
CA ASP A 660 11.69 -2.70 0.01
C ASP A 660 11.77 -3.67 -1.18
N VAL A 661 12.27 -3.19 -2.33
CA VAL A 661 12.56 -4.04 -3.50
C VAL A 661 13.99 -4.61 -3.46
N SER A 662 14.91 -4.01 -2.69
CA SER A 662 16.33 -4.41 -2.69
C SER A 662 16.58 -5.79 -2.08
N GLY A 663 15.77 -6.19 -1.10
CA GLY A 663 16.00 -7.40 -0.31
C GLY A 663 17.02 -7.22 0.80
N MET A 664 17.02 -6.05 1.47
CA MET A 664 18.00 -5.75 2.51
C MET A 664 17.98 -6.84 3.61
N PRO A 665 19.12 -7.47 3.95
CA PRO A 665 19.18 -8.41 5.06
C PRO A 665 18.90 -7.73 6.40
N THR A 666 18.28 -8.44 7.35
CA THR A 666 17.90 -7.95 8.70
C THR A 666 16.77 -6.93 8.72
N PHE A 667 16.02 -6.80 7.62
CA PHE A 667 14.92 -5.85 7.50
C PHE A 667 13.73 -6.24 8.37
N CYS A 668 13.31 -7.51 8.31
CA CYS A 668 12.19 -8.04 9.10
C CYS A 668 12.65 -8.69 10.42
N ILE A 669 13.78 -8.24 10.97
CA ILE A 669 14.33 -8.70 12.25
C ILE A 669 14.18 -7.58 13.29
N PRO A 670 13.78 -7.87 14.55
CA PRO A 670 13.56 -6.84 15.57
C PRO A 670 14.76 -5.92 15.78
N VAL A 671 14.49 -4.64 16.07
CA VAL A 671 15.51 -3.62 16.38
C VAL A 671 16.44 -4.10 17.50
N GLN A 672 15.86 -4.69 18.54
CA GLN A 672 16.53 -5.20 19.74
C GLN A 672 17.59 -6.29 19.43
N ASP A 673 17.39 -7.04 18.35
CA ASP A 673 18.28 -8.09 17.85
C ASP A 673 19.33 -7.58 16.85
N GLY A 674 19.19 -6.34 16.37
CA GLY A 674 20.11 -5.64 15.47
C GLY A 674 19.53 -5.32 14.09
N GLY A 675 18.28 -5.69 13.82
CA GLY A 675 17.60 -5.45 12.55
C GLY A 675 16.96 -4.07 12.42
N VAL A 676 16.16 -3.88 11.36
CA VAL A 676 15.43 -2.63 11.07
C VAL A 676 14.09 -2.58 11.81
N GLY A 677 13.53 -3.72 12.17
CA GLY A 677 12.36 -3.84 13.04
C GLY A 677 11.01 -3.92 12.36
N PHE A 678 10.94 -4.14 11.04
CA PHE A 678 9.66 -4.44 10.37
C PHE A 678 9.16 -5.85 10.74
N ASP A 679 7.85 -6.08 10.67
CA ASP A 679 7.28 -7.42 10.70
C ASP A 679 7.44 -8.13 9.35
N TYR A 680 7.03 -7.46 8.28
CA TYR A 680 6.95 -8.02 6.94
C TYR A 680 7.61 -7.10 5.91
N ARG A 681 8.08 -7.69 4.82
CA ARG A 681 8.30 -6.96 3.56
C ARG A 681 7.36 -7.43 2.46
N LEU A 682 7.10 -6.56 1.48
CA LEU A 682 6.45 -6.96 0.24
C LEU A 682 7.40 -7.85 -0.59
N HIS A 683 6.93 -8.99 -1.11
CA HIS A 683 7.73 -9.83 -2.02
C HIS A 683 7.56 -9.39 -3.47
N MET A 684 8.12 -8.22 -3.77
CA MET A 684 7.89 -7.46 -5.00
C MET A 684 8.33 -8.18 -6.29
N ALA A 685 9.15 -9.24 -6.19
CA ALA A 685 9.61 -10.02 -7.35
C ALA A 685 8.55 -10.98 -7.92
N ILE A 686 7.44 -11.25 -7.21
CA ILE A 686 6.41 -12.19 -7.69
C ILE A 686 5.63 -11.64 -8.91
N PRO A 687 5.06 -10.41 -8.89
CA PRO A 687 4.37 -9.87 -10.06
C PRO A 687 5.24 -9.81 -11.31
N ASP A 688 6.50 -9.36 -11.17
CA ASP A 688 7.45 -9.30 -12.28
C ASP A 688 7.64 -10.66 -12.97
N LYS A 689 7.73 -11.75 -12.20
CA LYS A 689 7.83 -13.11 -12.76
C LYS A 689 6.53 -13.53 -13.47
N TRP A 690 5.36 -13.16 -12.96
CA TRP A 690 4.09 -13.42 -13.67
C TRP A 690 4.00 -12.62 -14.98
N ILE A 691 4.37 -11.35 -14.96
CA ILE A 691 4.42 -10.48 -16.16
C ILE A 691 5.44 -11.00 -17.19
N GLU A 692 6.59 -11.50 -16.73
CA GLU A 692 7.62 -12.13 -17.56
C GLU A 692 7.05 -13.37 -18.29
N ILE A 693 6.50 -14.34 -17.57
CA ILE A 693 6.02 -15.58 -18.20
C ILE A 693 4.71 -15.38 -19.00
N MET A 694 3.87 -14.39 -18.65
CA MET A 694 2.68 -14.05 -19.45
C MET A 694 3.02 -13.47 -20.84
N LYS A 695 4.27 -13.03 -21.07
CA LYS A 695 4.80 -12.66 -22.40
C LYS A 695 5.32 -13.88 -23.18
N LEU A 696 5.50 -15.03 -22.53
CA LEU A 696 5.86 -16.31 -23.12
C LEU A 696 4.60 -17.15 -23.40
N LYS A 697 4.78 -18.32 -24.01
CA LYS A 697 3.71 -19.31 -24.16
C LYS A 697 3.71 -20.31 -23.01
N ASP A 698 2.55 -20.91 -22.74
CA ASP A 698 2.35 -21.93 -21.71
C ASP A 698 3.32 -23.13 -21.85
N GLU A 699 3.72 -23.53 -23.06
CA GLU A 699 4.68 -24.63 -23.25
C GLU A 699 6.12 -24.32 -22.79
N ASP A 700 6.49 -23.04 -22.79
CA ASP A 700 7.84 -22.55 -22.49
C ASP A 700 8.04 -22.24 -20.99
N TRP A 701 6.95 -22.07 -20.23
CA TRP A 701 6.94 -21.75 -18.80
C TRP A 701 7.78 -22.74 -17.97
N LYS A 702 8.71 -22.23 -17.15
CA LYS A 702 9.58 -23.05 -16.30
C LYS A 702 8.98 -23.23 -14.90
N MET A 703 8.68 -24.46 -14.54
CA MET A 703 8.13 -24.80 -13.23
C MET A 703 9.16 -24.52 -12.12
N GLY A 704 10.44 -24.76 -12.41
CA GLY A 704 11.56 -24.46 -11.52
C GLY A 704 11.73 -22.98 -11.24
N ASP A 705 11.54 -22.11 -12.24
CA ASP A 705 11.71 -20.66 -12.08
C ASP A 705 10.54 -20.04 -11.31
N ILE A 706 9.31 -20.51 -11.56
CA ILE A 706 8.13 -20.13 -10.76
C ILE A 706 8.33 -20.51 -9.29
N VAL A 707 8.69 -21.77 -9.02
CA VAL A 707 8.98 -22.22 -7.65
C VAL A 707 10.14 -21.42 -7.05
N HIS A 708 11.19 -21.13 -7.82
CA HIS A 708 12.33 -20.35 -7.34
C HIS A 708 11.93 -18.93 -6.93
N THR A 709 11.22 -18.16 -7.77
CA THR A 709 10.78 -16.81 -7.39
C THR A 709 9.88 -16.82 -6.15
N LEU A 710 8.96 -17.79 -6.03
CA LEU A 710 8.06 -17.89 -4.88
C LEU A 710 8.79 -18.28 -3.58
N THR A 711 9.88 -19.04 -3.65
CA THR A 711 10.59 -19.61 -2.47
C THR A 711 11.96 -18.99 -2.16
N ASN A 712 12.52 -18.19 -3.07
CA ASN A 712 13.78 -17.46 -2.85
C ASN A 712 13.56 -16.27 -1.91
N ARG A 713 13.48 -16.56 -0.62
CA ARG A 713 13.13 -15.64 0.47
C ARG A 713 14.05 -15.88 1.66
N ARG A 714 14.24 -14.86 2.51
CA ARG A 714 15.14 -14.95 3.67
C ARG A 714 14.45 -15.69 4.83
N TRP A 715 15.12 -16.70 5.39
CA TRP A 715 14.58 -17.43 6.54
C TRP A 715 14.46 -16.52 7.77
N LEU A 716 13.39 -16.70 8.54
CA LEU A 716 12.93 -15.83 9.65
C LEU A 716 12.52 -14.38 9.29
N GLU A 717 12.63 -13.94 8.03
CA GLU A 717 12.14 -12.63 7.59
C GLU A 717 10.83 -12.78 6.81
N LYS A 718 9.69 -12.40 7.41
CA LYS A 718 8.35 -12.67 6.86
C LYS A 718 8.08 -11.88 5.58
N CYS A 719 7.43 -12.50 4.60
CA CYS A 719 7.00 -11.85 3.37
C CYS A 719 5.47 -11.81 3.21
N VAL A 720 4.94 -10.69 2.73
CA VAL A 720 3.60 -10.60 2.14
C VAL A 720 3.71 -10.83 0.63
N ALA A 721 2.98 -11.82 0.12
CA ALA A 721 2.97 -12.23 -1.29
C ALA A 721 1.69 -11.79 -2.02
N TYR A 722 1.84 -11.38 -3.27
CA TYR A 722 0.74 -10.95 -4.13
C TYR A 722 1.09 -11.25 -5.58
N ALA A 723 0.09 -11.56 -6.40
CA ALA A 723 0.31 -11.92 -7.80
C ALA A 723 0.41 -10.69 -8.70
N GLU A 724 -0.33 -9.63 -8.36
CA GLU A 724 -0.39 -8.33 -9.03
C GLU A 724 -0.74 -7.27 -7.97
N SER A 725 -0.14 -6.09 -8.06
CA SER A 725 -0.40 -4.94 -7.19
C SER A 725 -1.27 -3.88 -7.89
N HIS A 726 -1.45 -2.75 -7.23
CA HIS A 726 -1.98 -1.54 -7.84
C HIS A 726 -1.17 -1.04 -9.06
N ASP A 727 0.16 -1.25 -9.12
CA ASP A 727 0.99 -0.76 -10.25
C ASP A 727 0.63 -1.46 -11.56
N GLN A 728 0.52 -2.79 -11.56
CA GLN A 728 0.07 -3.52 -12.76
C GLN A 728 -1.39 -3.19 -13.15
N ALA A 729 -2.17 -2.63 -12.21
CA ALA A 729 -3.51 -2.15 -12.49
C ALA A 729 -3.54 -0.72 -13.07
N LEU A 730 -2.44 0.05 -13.05
CA LEU A 730 -2.38 1.42 -13.59
C LEU A 730 -2.20 1.48 -15.11
N VAL A 731 -2.45 2.66 -15.69
CA VAL A 731 -2.31 2.92 -17.13
C VAL A 731 -0.85 2.83 -17.57
N GLY A 732 -0.54 1.77 -18.32
CA GLY A 732 0.82 1.49 -18.81
C GLY A 732 1.11 0.00 -18.86
N ASP A 733 0.49 -0.77 -17.95
CA ASP A 733 0.51 -2.23 -17.93
C ASP A 733 -0.92 -2.80 -18.07
N LYS A 734 -1.13 -4.06 -17.69
CA LYS A 734 -2.40 -4.76 -17.63
C LYS A 734 -2.48 -5.62 -16.36
N THR A 735 -3.69 -5.79 -15.83
CA THR A 735 -3.98 -6.83 -14.83
C THR A 735 -3.72 -8.24 -15.40
N ILE A 736 -3.46 -9.23 -14.55
CA ILE A 736 -3.32 -10.65 -14.95
C ILE A 736 -4.54 -11.10 -15.76
N ALA A 737 -5.74 -10.72 -15.34
CA ALA A 737 -6.96 -11.01 -16.08
C ALA A 737 -6.92 -10.46 -17.53
N PHE A 738 -6.47 -9.22 -17.72
CA PHE A 738 -6.40 -8.59 -19.04
C PHE A 738 -5.14 -8.98 -19.86
N TRP A 739 -4.07 -9.47 -19.23
CA TRP A 739 -2.98 -10.20 -19.89
C TRP A 739 -3.47 -11.55 -20.46
N LEU A 740 -4.23 -12.32 -19.66
CA LEU A 740 -4.65 -13.67 -20.01
C LEU A 740 -5.82 -13.73 -21.01
N MET A 741 -6.78 -12.81 -20.88
CA MET A 741 -8.05 -12.83 -21.64
C MET A 741 -8.19 -11.67 -22.65
N ASP A 742 -7.55 -10.53 -22.39
CA ASP A 742 -7.60 -9.33 -23.25
C ASP A 742 -9.06 -8.96 -23.63
N LYS A 743 -9.35 -8.67 -24.90
CA LYS A 743 -10.68 -8.24 -25.35
C LYS A 743 -11.80 -9.27 -25.20
N ASP A 744 -11.50 -10.57 -25.07
CA ASP A 744 -12.54 -11.60 -24.92
C ASP A 744 -13.38 -11.36 -23.65
N MET A 745 -12.83 -10.64 -22.66
CA MET A 745 -13.53 -10.21 -21.44
C MET A 745 -14.78 -9.35 -21.69
N TYR A 746 -14.84 -8.63 -22.82
CA TYR A 746 -15.98 -7.75 -23.14
C TYR A 746 -17.15 -8.52 -23.78
N ASP A 747 -16.85 -9.56 -24.56
CA ASP A 747 -17.83 -10.23 -25.44
C ASP A 747 -18.27 -11.62 -24.94
N PHE A 748 -17.44 -12.34 -24.15
CA PHE A 748 -17.66 -13.76 -23.81
C PHE A 748 -17.81 -14.05 -22.30
N MET A 749 -17.73 -13.03 -21.45
CA MET A 749 -17.88 -13.19 -19.98
C MET A 749 -19.31 -13.48 -19.51
N ALA A 750 -20.31 -13.47 -20.39
CA ALA A 750 -21.68 -13.88 -20.05
C ALA A 750 -21.81 -15.41 -20.02
N LEU A 751 -22.60 -15.94 -19.09
CA LEU A 751 -22.78 -17.40 -18.91
C LEU A 751 -23.61 -18.06 -20.01
N ASP A 752 -24.49 -17.32 -20.69
CA ASP A 752 -25.35 -17.78 -21.78
C ASP A 752 -24.66 -17.80 -23.16
N ILE A 753 -23.53 -17.10 -23.28
CA ILE A 753 -22.65 -17.14 -24.45
C ILE A 753 -21.60 -18.26 -24.26
N PRO A 754 -21.34 -19.13 -25.26
CA PRO A 754 -20.26 -20.11 -25.18
C PRO A 754 -18.89 -19.48 -24.91
N SER A 755 -18.13 -20.07 -24.00
CA SER A 755 -16.78 -19.62 -23.65
C SER A 755 -15.80 -19.82 -24.82
N THR A 756 -14.71 -19.04 -24.83
CA THR A 756 -13.59 -19.24 -25.77
C THR A 756 -12.45 -20.01 -25.10
N PRO A 757 -11.63 -20.78 -25.85
CA PRO A 757 -10.45 -21.44 -25.27
C PRO A 757 -9.45 -20.48 -24.63
N ARG A 758 -9.46 -19.19 -25.02
CA ARG A 758 -8.69 -18.13 -24.36
C ARG A 758 -9.29 -17.77 -23.00
N LEU A 759 -10.61 -17.63 -22.93
CA LEU A 759 -11.32 -17.31 -21.69
C LEU A 759 -11.23 -18.45 -20.68
N ASP A 760 -11.39 -19.70 -21.11
CA ASP A 760 -11.21 -20.89 -20.28
C ASP A 760 -9.78 -21.00 -19.74
N ARG A 761 -8.77 -20.77 -20.59
CA ARG A 761 -7.36 -20.63 -20.17
C ARG A 761 -7.19 -19.53 -19.11
N GLY A 762 -7.79 -18.36 -19.34
CA GLY A 762 -7.60 -17.20 -18.48
C GLY A 762 -8.23 -17.33 -17.10
N ILE A 763 -9.47 -17.83 -17.03
CA ILE A 763 -10.16 -18.13 -15.77
C ILE A 763 -9.40 -19.19 -14.98
N ALA A 764 -8.92 -20.25 -15.65
CA ALA A 764 -8.11 -21.28 -14.99
C ALA A 764 -6.77 -20.73 -14.46
N LEU A 765 -6.00 -20.04 -15.30
CA LEU A 765 -4.67 -19.54 -14.90
C LEU A 765 -4.75 -18.42 -13.86
N HIS A 766 -5.74 -17.53 -13.88
CA HIS A 766 -5.94 -16.50 -12.84
C HIS A 766 -6.09 -17.14 -11.44
N LYS A 767 -6.96 -18.16 -11.33
CA LYS A 767 -7.14 -18.94 -10.10
C LYS A 767 -5.84 -19.64 -9.67
N MET A 768 -5.17 -20.34 -10.59
CA MET A 768 -3.92 -21.07 -10.31
C MET A 768 -2.78 -20.14 -9.86
N ILE A 769 -2.59 -19.00 -10.54
CA ILE A 769 -1.55 -18.01 -10.24
C ILE A 769 -1.74 -17.43 -8.83
N ARG A 770 -2.98 -17.09 -8.46
CA ARG A 770 -3.29 -16.54 -7.13
C ARG A 770 -3.08 -17.59 -6.03
N LEU A 771 -3.56 -18.83 -6.23
CA LEU A 771 -3.40 -19.90 -5.24
C LEU A 771 -1.94 -20.35 -5.06
N ILE A 772 -1.14 -20.47 -6.11
CA ILE A 772 0.28 -20.85 -5.96
C ILE A 772 1.10 -19.72 -5.31
N THR A 773 0.74 -18.46 -5.60
CA THR A 773 1.33 -17.28 -4.95
C THR A 773 1.06 -17.29 -3.45
N MET A 774 -0.18 -17.57 -3.02
CA MET A 774 -0.53 -17.70 -1.61
C MET A 774 0.13 -18.93 -0.96
N GLY A 775 0.11 -20.08 -1.63
CA GLY A 775 0.65 -21.34 -1.10
C GLY A 775 2.16 -21.37 -0.89
N LEU A 776 2.95 -20.76 -1.79
CA LEU A 776 4.43 -20.79 -1.71
C LEU A 776 5.07 -19.45 -1.36
N GLY A 777 4.45 -18.33 -1.75
CA GLY A 777 5.12 -17.03 -1.87
C GLY A 777 5.41 -16.26 -0.58
N GLY A 778 4.77 -16.59 0.55
CA GLY A 778 4.87 -15.78 1.76
C GLY A 778 4.29 -16.41 3.02
N GLU A 779 4.23 -15.58 4.07
CA GLU A 779 3.59 -15.80 5.37
C GLU A 779 2.35 -14.89 5.54
N GLY A 780 2.12 -14.00 4.58
CA GLY A 780 0.89 -13.23 4.39
C GLY A 780 0.57 -13.11 2.89
N TYR A 781 -0.67 -12.77 2.57
CA TYR A 781 -1.20 -12.59 1.22
C TYR A 781 -1.79 -11.20 1.04
N LEU A 782 -1.64 -10.60 -0.14
CA LEU A 782 -2.25 -9.32 -0.50
C LEU A 782 -2.98 -9.42 -1.86
N ASN A 783 -4.13 -8.75 -1.94
CA ASN A 783 -4.90 -8.57 -3.17
C ASN A 783 -5.33 -7.11 -3.31
N PHE A 784 -5.06 -6.50 -4.47
CA PHE A 784 -5.54 -5.16 -4.78
C PHE A 784 -6.99 -5.17 -5.33
N MET A 785 -7.79 -4.21 -4.88
CA MET A 785 -9.24 -4.22 -5.06
C MET A 785 -9.73 -4.35 -6.52
N GLY A 786 -10.54 -5.39 -6.77
CA GLY A 786 -11.06 -5.80 -8.07
C GLY A 786 -10.26 -6.92 -8.73
N ASN A 787 -8.99 -7.12 -8.37
CA ASN A 787 -8.17 -8.18 -8.97
C ASN A 787 -8.64 -9.58 -8.52
N GLU A 788 -9.38 -9.68 -7.41
CA GLU A 788 -9.93 -10.95 -6.89
C GLU A 788 -10.92 -11.62 -7.83
N PHE A 789 -11.74 -10.84 -8.54
CA PHE A 789 -12.65 -11.35 -9.58
C PHE A 789 -12.12 -11.10 -11.00
N GLY A 790 -10.87 -10.69 -11.15
CA GLY A 790 -10.26 -10.37 -12.44
C GLY A 790 -10.94 -9.18 -13.13
N HIS A 791 -11.02 -8.03 -12.45
CA HIS A 791 -11.59 -6.78 -12.99
C HIS A 791 -10.97 -6.42 -14.36
N PRO A 792 -11.79 -6.08 -15.37
CA PRO A 792 -11.31 -5.77 -16.73
C PRO A 792 -10.72 -4.35 -16.83
N GLU A 793 -10.21 -3.99 -18.01
CA GLU A 793 -9.62 -2.68 -18.29
C GLU A 793 -8.37 -2.41 -17.41
N TRP A 794 -8.18 -1.18 -16.95
CA TRP A 794 -7.08 -0.70 -16.12
C TRP A 794 -7.57 0.53 -15.32
N ILE A 795 -6.72 1.09 -14.47
CA ILE A 795 -6.93 2.32 -13.71
C ILE A 795 -6.21 3.47 -14.39
N ASP A 796 -6.91 4.59 -14.54
CA ASP A 796 -6.32 5.86 -14.96
C ASP A 796 -7.00 6.98 -14.17
N PHE A 797 -6.20 7.85 -13.59
CA PHE A 797 -6.65 8.96 -12.74
C PHE A 797 -6.91 10.22 -13.56
N PRO A 798 -7.85 11.09 -13.17
CA PRO A 798 -8.19 12.30 -13.91
C PRO A 798 -6.97 13.23 -14.04
N ARG A 799 -6.42 13.34 -15.25
CA ARG A 799 -5.18 14.10 -15.52
C ARG A 799 -5.24 14.86 -16.84
N GLY A 800 -4.58 16.02 -16.85
CA GLY A 800 -4.28 16.80 -18.05
C GLY A 800 -3.01 16.34 -18.77
N ASP A 801 -2.62 17.06 -19.82
CA ASP A 801 -1.39 16.80 -20.57
C ASP A 801 -0.15 17.04 -19.71
N GLN A 802 0.77 16.09 -19.70
CA GLN A 802 2.09 16.22 -19.08
C GLN A 802 3.14 16.60 -20.12
N ARG A 803 4.11 17.43 -19.74
CA ARG A 803 5.24 17.81 -20.60
C ARG A 803 6.54 17.29 -19.98
N LEU A 804 7.18 16.34 -20.65
CA LEU A 804 8.49 15.83 -20.23
C LEU A 804 9.58 16.90 -20.45
N PRO A 805 10.70 16.87 -19.70
CA PRO A 805 11.81 17.81 -19.86
C PRO A 805 12.43 17.85 -21.27
N ASN A 806 12.29 16.76 -22.04
CA ASN A 806 12.72 16.67 -23.44
C ASN A 806 11.71 17.26 -24.45
N GLY A 807 10.60 17.85 -23.99
CA GLY A 807 9.56 18.44 -24.81
C GLY A 807 8.49 17.48 -25.35
N LYS A 808 8.59 16.15 -25.14
CA LYS A 808 7.50 15.21 -25.47
C LYS A 808 6.29 15.52 -24.59
N VAL A 809 5.13 15.69 -25.23
CA VAL A 809 3.84 15.76 -24.54
C VAL A 809 3.31 14.34 -24.36
N ILE A 810 2.95 13.97 -23.14
CA ILE A 810 2.12 12.79 -22.85
C ILE A 810 0.68 13.31 -22.73
N PRO A 811 -0.26 12.86 -23.58
CA PRO A 811 -1.64 13.33 -23.52
C PRO A 811 -2.32 12.90 -22.21
N GLY A 812 -3.11 13.82 -21.67
CA GLY A 812 -4.02 13.55 -20.56
C GLY A 812 -5.22 12.69 -21.00
N ASN A 813 -6.10 12.39 -20.04
CA ASN A 813 -7.36 11.69 -20.31
C ASN A 813 -8.57 12.63 -20.25
N ASN A 814 -8.35 13.94 -20.45
CA ASN A 814 -9.34 15.01 -20.30
C ASN A 814 -9.97 15.06 -18.89
N TYR A 815 -9.19 14.75 -17.84
CA TYR A 815 -9.66 14.64 -16.45
C TYR A 815 -10.81 13.63 -16.26
N SER A 816 -10.75 12.51 -16.98
CA SER A 816 -11.77 11.45 -16.93
C SER A 816 -11.67 10.61 -15.66
N TYR A 817 -12.83 10.32 -15.07
CA TYR A 817 -12.98 9.36 -13.96
C TYR A 817 -13.41 7.96 -14.43
N ASP A 818 -13.55 7.70 -15.74
CA ASP A 818 -14.06 6.41 -16.25
C ASP A 818 -13.17 5.20 -15.92
N LYS A 819 -11.89 5.41 -15.58
CA LYS A 819 -10.99 4.35 -15.10
C LYS A 819 -10.65 4.47 -13.62
N CYS A 820 -11.01 5.60 -13.00
CA CYS A 820 -10.88 5.87 -11.56
C CYS A 820 -12.12 5.33 -10.81
N ARG A 821 -12.47 4.05 -11.02
CA ARG A 821 -13.65 3.35 -10.46
C ARG A 821 -13.44 1.84 -10.32
N ARG A 822 -14.24 1.16 -9.49
CA ARG A 822 -14.29 -0.30 -9.32
C ARG A 822 -15.67 -0.87 -9.61
N ARG A 823 -15.78 -1.72 -10.63
CA ARG A 823 -17.03 -2.35 -11.06
C ARG A 823 -17.30 -3.65 -10.29
N PHE A 824 -17.53 -3.52 -8.99
CA PHE A 824 -17.92 -4.64 -8.12
C PHE A 824 -19.19 -5.36 -8.59
N ASP A 825 -20.07 -4.65 -9.30
CA ASP A 825 -21.26 -5.18 -9.98
C ASP A 825 -20.95 -6.22 -11.08
N LEU A 826 -19.69 -6.38 -11.51
CA LEU A 826 -19.29 -7.47 -12.40
C LEU A 826 -19.05 -8.77 -11.64
N GLY A 827 -18.29 -8.72 -10.54
CA GLY A 827 -18.01 -9.88 -9.68
C GLY A 827 -19.25 -10.36 -8.92
N ASP A 828 -20.15 -9.44 -8.56
CA ASP A 828 -21.40 -9.73 -7.86
C ASP A 828 -22.57 -10.11 -8.80
N ALA A 829 -22.32 -10.34 -10.11
CA ALA A 829 -23.36 -10.66 -11.10
C ALA A 829 -23.43 -12.16 -11.44
N ASP A 830 -24.51 -12.82 -10.99
CA ASP A 830 -24.87 -14.23 -11.21
C ASP A 830 -24.86 -14.73 -12.67
N TYR A 831 -24.92 -13.83 -13.65
CA TYR A 831 -24.95 -14.14 -15.07
C TYR A 831 -23.58 -13.93 -15.77
N LEU A 832 -22.53 -13.55 -15.03
CA LEU A 832 -21.18 -13.33 -15.54
C LEU A 832 -20.14 -14.26 -14.90
N ARG A 833 -19.10 -14.58 -15.67
CA ARG A 833 -17.99 -15.46 -15.26
C ARG A 833 -17.05 -14.84 -14.22
N TYR A 834 -17.09 -13.52 -14.03
CA TYR A 834 -16.34 -12.82 -12.97
C TYR A 834 -16.67 -13.40 -11.57
N ARG A 835 -17.95 -13.74 -11.33
CA ARG A 835 -18.38 -14.36 -10.06
C ARG A 835 -17.62 -15.67 -9.77
N GLY A 836 -17.31 -16.49 -10.77
CA GLY A 836 -16.55 -17.73 -10.56
C GLY A 836 -15.11 -17.51 -10.06
N MET A 837 -14.45 -16.43 -10.50
CA MET A 837 -13.13 -16.06 -9.95
C MET A 837 -13.26 -15.51 -8.52
N GLN A 838 -14.34 -14.76 -8.24
CA GLN A 838 -14.64 -14.24 -6.90
C GLN A 838 -14.94 -15.32 -5.85
N GLU A 839 -15.76 -16.30 -6.20
CA GLU A 839 -16.10 -17.42 -5.31
C GLU A 839 -14.85 -18.27 -5.03
N PHE A 840 -13.95 -18.40 -6.01
CA PHE A 840 -12.66 -19.07 -5.81
C PHE A 840 -11.73 -18.28 -4.88
N ASP A 841 -11.68 -16.96 -4.99
CA ASP A 841 -10.94 -16.13 -4.04
C ASP A 841 -11.47 -16.29 -2.61
N GLN A 842 -12.79 -16.23 -2.43
CA GLN A 842 -13.43 -16.43 -1.13
C GLN A 842 -13.11 -17.81 -0.55
N ALA A 843 -13.16 -18.86 -1.37
CA ALA A 843 -12.76 -20.22 -0.96
C ALA A 843 -11.27 -20.31 -0.61
N MET A 844 -10.41 -19.60 -1.33
CA MET A 844 -8.97 -19.53 -1.08
C MET A 844 -8.63 -18.80 0.23
N GLN A 845 -9.28 -17.67 0.54
CA GLN A 845 -9.07 -16.98 1.82
C GLN A 845 -9.60 -17.81 3.01
N HIS A 846 -10.76 -18.47 2.86
CA HIS A 846 -11.31 -19.34 3.91
C HIS A 846 -10.47 -20.60 4.13
N LEU A 847 -9.82 -21.15 3.10
CA LEU A 847 -8.89 -22.28 3.24
C LEU A 847 -7.70 -21.93 4.14
N GLU A 848 -7.18 -20.70 4.06
CA GLU A 848 -6.13 -20.22 4.97
C GLU A 848 -6.67 -19.93 6.39
N GLU A 849 -7.92 -19.49 6.54
CA GLU A 849 -8.54 -19.35 7.87
C GLU A 849 -8.75 -20.71 8.57
N GLU A 850 -9.12 -21.75 7.82
CA GLU A 850 -9.32 -23.10 8.36
C GLU A 850 -7.99 -23.80 8.70
N TYR A 851 -6.97 -23.70 7.82
CA TYR A 851 -5.73 -24.49 7.95
C TYR A 851 -4.47 -23.68 8.35
N GLY A 852 -4.46 -22.35 8.25
CA GLY A 852 -3.33 -21.48 8.62
C GLY A 852 -2.02 -21.75 7.84
N PHE A 853 -2.12 -22.33 6.65
CA PHE A 853 -1.04 -22.99 5.93
C PHE A 853 0.13 -22.07 5.55
N MET A 854 -0.09 -20.77 5.37
CA MET A 854 0.98 -19.82 5.04
C MET A 854 2.05 -19.71 6.13
N THR A 855 1.69 -19.94 7.40
CA THR A 855 2.58 -19.78 8.57
C THR A 855 3.09 -21.10 9.17
N LEU A 856 2.70 -22.24 8.60
CA LEU A 856 3.18 -23.55 9.05
C LEU A 856 4.64 -23.76 8.64
N TYR A 857 5.46 -24.16 9.62
CA TYR A 857 6.90 -24.39 9.47
C TYR A 857 7.26 -25.46 8.42
N HIS A 858 6.38 -26.44 8.20
CA HIS A 858 6.58 -27.43 7.15
C HIS A 858 6.16 -26.85 5.79
N GLN A 859 7.14 -26.44 5.00
CA GLN A 859 7.01 -26.19 3.56
C GLN A 859 7.96 -27.14 2.82
N TYR A 860 7.44 -27.92 1.86
CA TYR A 860 8.27 -28.84 1.08
C TYR A 860 7.79 -28.96 -0.36
N ILE A 861 8.66 -28.73 -1.35
CA ILE A 861 8.32 -28.86 -2.77
C ILE A 861 8.82 -30.22 -3.26
N SER A 862 7.91 -31.19 -3.36
CA SER A 862 8.19 -32.55 -3.81
C SER A 862 8.35 -32.66 -5.32
N ARG A 863 7.62 -31.85 -6.11
CA ARG A 863 7.71 -31.87 -7.59
C ARG A 863 7.68 -30.49 -8.23
N LYS A 864 8.46 -30.36 -9.31
CA LYS A 864 8.50 -29.21 -10.24
C LYS A 864 8.91 -29.71 -11.64
N ASP A 865 8.03 -30.49 -12.25
CA ASP A 865 8.31 -31.22 -13.49
C ASP A 865 8.12 -30.34 -14.74
N GLU A 866 9.20 -30.14 -15.50
CA GLU A 866 9.23 -29.28 -16.68
C GLU A 866 8.56 -29.88 -17.93
N ARG A 867 8.42 -31.22 -17.97
CA ARG A 867 7.80 -31.94 -19.08
C ARG A 867 6.29 -31.97 -18.89
N ASP A 868 5.83 -32.43 -17.73
CA ASP A 868 4.42 -32.55 -17.41
C ASP A 868 3.81 -31.22 -16.93
N LYS A 869 4.63 -30.20 -16.68
CA LYS A 869 4.21 -28.89 -16.13
C LYS A 869 3.46 -29.05 -14.80
N ILE A 870 3.94 -29.97 -13.97
CA ILE A 870 3.35 -30.30 -12.68
C ILE A 870 4.20 -29.72 -11.54
N ILE A 871 3.57 -28.94 -10.66
CA ILE A 871 4.16 -28.53 -9.38
C ILE A 871 3.38 -29.23 -8.27
N VAL A 872 4.10 -29.86 -7.33
CA VAL A 872 3.53 -30.45 -6.11
C VAL A 872 4.32 -29.97 -4.90
N PHE A 873 3.61 -29.50 -3.88
CA PHE A 873 4.21 -29.10 -2.62
C PHE A 873 3.28 -29.36 -1.43
N GLU A 874 3.88 -29.35 -0.25
CA GLU A 874 3.19 -29.46 1.02
C GLU A 874 3.33 -28.16 1.83
N ARG A 875 2.25 -27.80 2.52
CA ARG A 875 2.23 -26.82 3.61
C ARG A 875 1.51 -27.44 4.80
N GLY A 876 2.21 -27.62 5.91
CA GLY A 876 1.71 -28.47 6.99
C GLY A 876 1.44 -29.89 6.50
N ASP A 877 0.25 -30.42 6.79
CA ASP A 877 -0.19 -31.75 6.33
C ASP A 877 -0.95 -31.72 4.99
N MET A 878 -1.13 -30.55 4.37
CA MET A 878 -1.86 -30.38 3.12
C MET A 878 -0.93 -30.58 1.91
N VAL A 879 -1.43 -31.26 0.88
CA VAL A 879 -0.75 -31.47 -0.41
C VAL A 879 -1.43 -30.64 -1.49
N PHE A 880 -0.67 -29.75 -2.13
CA PHE A 880 -1.10 -28.91 -3.23
C PHE A 880 -0.59 -29.49 -4.55
N VAL A 881 -1.47 -29.66 -5.54
CA VAL A 881 -1.15 -30.21 -6.87
C VAL A 881 -1.59 -29.22 -7.95
N PHE A 882 -0.63 -28.75 -8.76
CA PHE A 882 -0.87 -27.82 -9.87
C PHE A 882 -0.46 -28.45 -11.20
N ASN A 883 -1.38 -28.57 -12.14
CA ASN A 883 -1.12 -28.95 -13.53
C ASN A 883 -1.21 -27.71 -14.45
N PHE A 884 -0.07 -27.11 -14.76
CA PHE A 884 0.05 -25.99 -15.70
C PHE A 884 0.09 -26.44 -17.17
N HIS A 885 -0.01 -27.74 -17.49
CA HIS A 885 0.06 -28.20 -18.87
C HIS A 885 -1.13 -27.69 -19.69
N TRP A 886 -0.82 -27.09 -20.83
CA TRP A 886 -1.76 -26.43 -21.72
C TRP A 886 -2.78 -27.35 -22.43
N THR A 887 -2.64 -28.67 -22.29
CA THR A 887 -3.46 -29.72 -22.91
C THR A 887 -3.59 -30.99 -22.08
N ASN A 888 -2.49 -31.48 -21.47
CA ASN A 888 -2.46 -32.84 -20.94
C ASN A 888 -3.15 -32.95 -19.58
N SER A 889 -3.93 -34.01 -19.42
CA SER A 889 -4.60 -34.38 -18.17
C SER A 889 -4.07 -35.74 -17.74
N TYR A 890 -3.68 -35.88 -16.47
CA TYR A 890 -2.96 -37.04 -15.97
C TYR A 890 -3.84 -37.90 -15.08
N PHE A 891 -3.91 -39.20 -15.39
CA PHE A 891 -4.62 -40.21 -14.61
C PHE A 891 -3.62 -40.96 -13.71
N ASP A 892 -4.09 -41.37 -12.53
CA ASP A 892 -3.32 -42.10 -11.51
C ASP A 892 -1.98 -41.45 -11.13
N TYR A 893 -1.88 -40.12 -11.30
CA TYR A 893 -0.64 -39.37 -11.14
C TYR A 893 -0.19 -39.40 -9.68
N ARG A 894 0.90 -40.11 -9.41
CA ARG A 894 1.39 -40.32 -8.04
C ARG A 894 2.04 -39.05 -7.50
N VAL A 895 1.71 -38.70 -6.27
CA VAL A 895 2.23 -37.55 -5.51
C VAL A 895 2.70 -38.01 -4.14
N GLY A 896 3.83 -37.46 -3.66
CA GLY A 896 4.38 -37.77 -2.34
C GLY A 896 3.75 -36.94 -1.22
N CYS A 897 3.69 -37.49 0.00
CA CYS A 897 3.18 -36.82 1.20
C CYS A 897 3.94 -37.24 2.48
N LEU A 898 4.00 -36.34 3.47
CA LEU A 898 4.70 -36.56 4.75
C LEU A 898 4.00 -37.59 5.65
N LYS A 899 2.68 -37.46 5.79
CA LYS A 899 1.88 -38.30 6.69
C LYS A 899 1.13 -39.36 5.89
N PRO A 900 1.19 -40.64 6.28
CA PRO A 900 0.26 -41.63 5.77
C PRO A 900 -1.14 -41.38 6.33
N GLY A 901 -2.16 -41.74 5.55
CA GLY A 901 -3.57 -41.68 5.93
C GLY A 901 -4.50 -41.51 4.73
N LYS A 902 -5.65 -40.89 4.99
CA LYS A 902 -6.78 -40.72 4.08
C LYS A 902 -6.89 -39.25 3.68
N TYR A 903 -6.53 -38.91 2.45
CA TYR A 903 -6.61 -37.55 1.94
C TYR A 903 -7.96 -37.25 1.27
N LYS A 904 -8.42 -35.99 1.34
CA LYS A 904 -9.65 -35.49 0.70
C LYS A 904 -9.41 -34.14 0.05
N VAL A 905 -10.13 -33.86 -1.04
CA VAL A 905 -10.15 -32.55 -1.69
C VAL A 905 -10.78 -31.52 -0.74
N VAL A 906 -10.08 -30.41 -0.51
CA VAL A 906 -10.57 -29.27 0.28
C VAL A 906 -10.66 -27.97 -0.54
N LEU A 907 -9.95 -27.89 -1.67
CA LEU A 907 -10.16 -26.87 -2.70
C LEU A 907 -9.87 -27.46 -4.07
N ASP A 908 -10.79 -27.31 -5.01
CA ASP A 908 -10.64 -27.73 -6.41
C ASP A 908 -10.98 -26.56 -7.33
N SER A 909 -9.98 -26.05 -8.05
CA SER A 909 -10.19 -24.97 -9.02
C SER A 909 -11.00 -25.38 -10.26
N ASP A 910 -11.22 -26.68 -10.50
CA ASP A 910 -12.07 -27.18 -11.58
C ASP A 910 -13.57 -27.23 -11.21
N ASP A 911 -13.97 -26.89 -9.99
CA ASP A 911 -15.39 -26.79 -9.63
C ASP A 911 -16.14 -25.83 -10.56
N LYS A 912 -17.35 -26.24 -10.96
CA LYS A 912 -18.27 -25.45 -11.79
C LYS A 912 -18.64 -24.10 -11.18
N LEU A 913 -18.73 -24.00 -9.85
CA LEU A 913 -18.92 -22.74 -9.11
C LEU A 913 -17.84 -21.73 -9.48
N PHE A 914 -16.59 -22.19 -9.57
CA PHE A 914 -15.44 -21.39 -9.93
C PHE A 914 -15.25 -21.23 -11.45
N GLY A 915 -16.23 -21.67 -12.26
CA GLY A 915 -16.14 -21.66 -13.72
C GLY A 915 -15.23 -22.73 -14.31
N GLY A 916 -14.92 -23.80 -13.58
CA GLY A 916 -14.23 -24.98 -14.09
C GLY A 916 -15.17 -26.01 -14.76
N PHE A 917 -14.62 -27.18 -15.12
CA PHE A 917 -15.31 -28.22 -15.88
C PHE A 917 -15.92 -29.36 -15.05
N ASN A 918 -15.76 -29.33 -13.72
CA ASN A 918 -16.30 -30.28 -12.75
C ASN A 918 -15.82 -31.74 -13.00
N ARG A 919 -14.53 -31.92 -13.30
CA ARG A 919 -13.96 -33.23 -13.68
C ARG A 919 -13.44 -34.06 -12.50
N ILE A 920 -13.44 -33.51 -11.28
CA ILE A 920 -12.95 -34.17 -10.06
C ILE A 920 -14.15 -34.51 -9.15
N ASP A 921 -14.12 -35.67 -8.52
CA ASP A 921 -15.15 -36.13 -7.59
C ASP A 921 -14.72 -35.83 -6.15
N HIS A 922 -15.36 -34.86 -5.51
CA HIS A 922 -15.06 -34.46 -4.13
C HIS A 922 -15.49 -35.50 -3.08
N THR A 923 -16.19 -36.56 -3.48
CA THR A 923 -16.52 -37.71 -2.61
C THR A 923 -15.44 -38.81 -2.63
N ALA A 924 -14.42 -38.69 -3.50
CA ALA A 924 -13.31 -39.63 -3.55
C ALA A 924 -12.39 -39.53 -2.31
N GLU A 925 -11.97 -40.68 -1.80
CA GLU A 925 -11.01 -40.78 -0.69
C GLU A 925 -9.65 -41.28 -1.21
N TYR A 926 -8.60 -40.52 -0.93
CA TYR A 926 -7.27 -40.69 -1.50
C TYR A 926 -6.33 -41.33 -0.46
N PHE A 927 -6.26 -42.66 -0.47
CA PHE A 927 -5.45 -43.41 0.50
C PHE A 927 -3.97 -43.40 0.13
N SER A 928 -3.11 -43.02 1.08
CA SER A 928 -1.66 -43.11 0.91
C SER A 928 -1.16 -44.55 0.98
N ILE A 929 -0.14 -44.87 0.20
CA ILE A 929 0.63 -46.10 0.24
C ILE A 929 2.05 -45.76 0.70
N ASP A 930 2.58 -46.54 1.64
CA ASP A 930 3.96 -46.43 2.12
C ASP A 930 4.97 -46.76 1.02
N GLY A 931 6.07 -46.00 0.99
CA GLY A 931 7.18 -46.22 0.08
C GLY A 931 7.71 -44.91 -0.49
N LEU A 932 9.03 -44.76 -0.46
CA LEU A 932 9.73 -43.53 -0.83
C LEU A 932 9.37 -43.07 -2.25
N TYR A 933 8.80 -41.86 -2.36
CA TYR A 933 8.43 -41.23 -3.63
C TYR A 933 8.59 -39.72 -3.52
N ASP A 934 9.26 -39.07 -4.47
CA ASP A 934 9.63 -37.64 -4.43
C ASP A 934 10.26 -37.19 -3.09
N ASN A 935 11.12 -38.06 -2.52
CA ASN A 935 11.73 -37.90 -1.18
C ASN A 935 10.72 -37.80 -0.01
N ARG A 936 9.49 -38.30 -0.19
CA ARG A 936 8.43 -38.39 0.83
C ARG A 936 8.22 -39.85 1.24
N PRO A 937 7.90 -40.15 2.52
CA PRO A 937 7.80 -41.52 3.02
C PRO A 937 6.56 -42.28 2.50
N SER A 938 5.49 -41.57 2.17
CA SER A 938 4.22 -42.11 1.68
C SER A 938 3.76 -41.34 0.44
N SER A 939 2.76 -41.88 -0.27
CA SER A 939 2.28 -41.28 -1.53
C SER A 939 0.89 -41.77 -1.92
N PHE A 940 0.10 -40.97 -2.63
CA PHE A 940 -1.19 -41.36 -3.22
C PHE A 940 -1.25 -40.99 -4.70
N SER A 941 -2.23 -41.51 -5.43
CA SER A 941 -2.45 -41.18 -6.85
C SER A 941 -3.67 -40.28 -7.02
N VAL A 942 -3.55 -39.27 -7.88
CA VAL A 942 -4.62 -38.30 -8.18
C VAL A 942 -4.96 -38.26 -9.66
N TYR A 943 -6.16 -37.78 -9.98
CA TYR A 943 -6.47 -37.30 -11.32
C TYR A 943 -6.17 -35.79 -11.36
N ALA A 944 -5.30 -35.37 -12.30
CA ALA A 944 -4.84 -33.99 -12.43
C ALA A 944 -5.18 -33.45 -13.84
N PRO A 945 -6.36 -32.82 -14.02
CA PRO A 945 -6.77 -32.27 -15.31
C PRO A 945 -5.90 -31.10 -15.79
N SER A 946 -5.81 -30.90 -17.11
CA SER A 946 -5.14 -29.75 -17.74
C SER A 946 -5.66 -28.42 -17.19
N ARG A 947 -4.73 -27.51 -16.84
CA ARG A 947 -4.94 -26.21 -16.19
C ARG A 947 -5.84 -26.31 -14.95
N THR A 948 -5.38 -27.05 -13.95
CA THR A 948 -6.04 -27.13 -12.63
C THR A 948 -5.05 -27.02 -11.48
N ALA A 949 -5.50 -26.42 -10.39
CA ALA A 949 -4.95 -26.57 -9.04
C ALA A 949 -5.96 -27.30 -8.14
N VAL A 950 -5.47 -28.23 -7.34
CA VAL A 950 -6.26 -29.00 -6.37
C VAL A 950 -5.48 -29.10 -5.06
N VAL A 951 -6.16 -28.93 -3.93
CA VAL A 951 -5.58 -29.00 -2.60
C VAL A 951 -6.24 -30.13 -1.83
N TYR A 952 -5.40 -30.99 -1.25
CA TYR A 952 -5.80 -32.16 -0.49
C TYR A 952 -5.38 -32.00 0.97
N ALA A 953 -6.30 -32.18 1.91
CA ALA A 953 -5.99 -32.24 3.34
C ALA A 953 -6.09 -33.69 3.85
N LEU A 954 -5.38 -33.97 4.93
CA LEU A 954 -5.50 -35.21 5.67
C LEU A 954 -6.84 -35.22 6.43
N SER A 955 -7.72 -36.16 6.10
CA SER A 955 -8.97 -36.39 6.82
C SER A 955 -8.68 -37.16 8.10
N GLU A 956 -9.19 -36.67 9.24
CA GLU A 956 -9.40 -37.52 10.41
C GLU A 956 -10.44 -38.63 10.08
N ASP A 957 -10.49 -39.67 10.91
CA ASP A 957 -11.26 -40.91 10.67
C ASP A 957 -12.69 -40.89 11.23
#